data_AF-A0A364NLP1-F1
#
_entry.id   AF-A0A364NLP1-F1
#
_cell.length_a   1.000
_cell.length_b   1.000
_cell.length_c   1.000
_cell.angle_alpha   90.00
_cell.angle_beta   90.00
_cell.angle_gamma   90.00
#
_symmetry.space_group_name_H-M   'P 1'
#
loop_
_entity.id
_entity.type
_entity.pdbx_description
1 polymer ?
#
loop_
_entity_poly.entity_id
_entity_poly.type
_entity_poly.pdbx_seq_one_letter_code
_entity_poly.pdbx_strand_id
1 'polypeptide(L)'
;MAKKDLDSSVSQKLDNLRNTYKAHLGEYKTELENIWLAINKDPRQLESLISIAHRLSGSGKVYGFTELSLLAKALEEASNTAVTLSKPELTAALAEPLHALLTVLDRDSIIDSNNTLKSVTSVENPSIDKNEAVNLLLIDDDPDFSVQISEILKHRGYSIKYQEDINQLEQAVAEYEPLALIVDMDFSGQRFAGANKVGLWRQKDGAPLPVIFISAFDSFDVRLAAVRAAGNHFLRKPLDVSKLISLLQSELNLAPSEPYRIMIVDDDRDLLSLYGTVLSNAGYSVSMATCAEDAIAMLELEQPELILIDVYMPSCSGIELGRIIRQHEEFATIPLLFMSAAGDTDIQLACARLTSDEFINKPIEPWRLLMVIKSRVLRGRLLRAKTGSLTLSETSVSQDMLTGLPKFAKIRSILDNILQNRDPKALIAVVKIDLRNFHTINNLYGYYFGDQVLQRLAWELTQCLDAKDILCRESADEFILLISNHNSEYSINQFIRSLNIAVDNTNDAEKHTNIALSADIGIACASNETKNADDLLDQADAALFNAKKSPTADVCYYKSWMKDKEKNHFSLARSIIKGLEKEEFISVYQPIFSVSTGKLMGFEALARWQHPDKKVLGPGDFIPLMEEQGLISKLTEQMLSQSLTRLSSWQEKQPDLFMSINLSAQDIQKPTFLSHLRYLIAHHRLIPDRVILEITESLLLSDWQQASNVLNALKEIGVRLALDDFGTGYSSLSYLQRINAAKLKIDRSFIQQSTQTGDSRLLQSIVQLGKTMNMSVIAEGVEQVQELNFLRIIGCDQYQGFLKAKPMLAEEVERDLWI
;
A
#
# COMPACT_ATOMS: atom_id res chain seq x y z
N MET A 1 -5.04 27.66 -24.43
CA MET A 1 -5.92 27.12 -25.49
C MET A 1 -5.54 25.69 -25.89
N ALA A 2 -4.26 25.35 -26.01
CA ALA A 2 -3.80 23.98 -26.39
C ALA A 2 -4.23 22.80 -25.49
N LYS A 3 -4.59 23.01 -24.20
CA LYS A 3 -5.09 21.94 -23.31
C LYS A 3 -6.56 21.57 -23.57
N LYS A 4 -7.32 22.48 -24.21
CA LYS A 4 -8.74 22.29 -24.54
C LYS A 4 -8.94 21.54 -25.87
N ASP A 5 -7.95 21.64 -26.76
CA ASP A 5 -7.99 21.02 -28.08
C ASP A 5 -7.64 19.52 -28.03
N LEU A 6 -6.75 19.09 -27.13
CA LEU A 6 -6.39 17.68 -26.94
C LEU A 6 -7.54 16.85 -26.30
N ASP A 7 -8.23 17.41 -25.31
CA ASP A 7 -9.42 16.78 -24.69
C ASP A 7 -10.60 16.68 -25.67
N SER A 8 -10.74 17.64 -26.60
CA SER A 8 -11.81 17.63 -27.59
C SER A 8 -11.67 16.51 -28.64
N SER A 9 -10.44 16.20 -29.06
CA SER A 9 -10.12 15.18 -30.08
C SER A 9 -10.35 13.75 -29.56
N VAL A 10 -10.03 13.50 -28.28
CA VAL A 10 -10.26 12.21 -27.62
C VAL A 10 -11.75 12.01 -27.35
N SER A 11 -12.47 13.06 -26.92
CA SER A 11 -13.92 12.98 -26.72
C SER A 11 -14.68 12.68 -28.02
N GLN A 12 -14.33 13.36 -29.13
CA GLN A 12 -15.00 13.15 -30.43
C GLN A 12 -14.78 11.75 -31.01
N LYS A 13 -13.62 11.13 -30.73
CA LYS A 13 -13.30 9.77 -31.18
C LYS A 13 -13.90 8.69 -30.27
N LEU A 14 -13.99 8.94 -28.96
CA LEU A 14 -14.75 8.09 -28.03
C LEU A 14 -16.24 8.05 -28.40
N ASP A 15 -16.81 9.17 -28.84
CA ASP A 15 -18.18 9.21 -29.35
C ASP A 15 -18.34 8.39 -30.64
N ASN A 16 -17.37 8.42 -31.55
CA ASN A 16 -17.37 7.56 -32.74
C ASN A 16 -17.25 6.07 -32.39
N LEU A 17 -16.35 5.69 -31.48
CA LEU A 17 -16.21 4.30 -31.02
C LEU A 17 -17.47 3.80 -30.28
N ARG A 18 -18.10 4.68 -29.50
CA ARG A 18 -19.39 4.40 -28.85
C ARG A 18 -20.51 4.19 -29.87
N ASN A 19 -20.50 4.92 -30.98
CA ASN A 19 -21.44 4.72 -32.08
C ASN A 19 -21.17 3.43 -32.86
N THR A 20 -19.91 3.05 -33.07
CA THR A 20 -19.55 1.74 -33.65
C THR A 20 -19.99 0.58 -32.75
N TYR A 21 -19.75 0.68 -31.43
CA TYR A 21 -20.18 -0.31 -30.47
C TYR A 21 -21.71 -0.48 -30.44
N LYS A 22 -22.48 0.61 -30.55
CA LYS A 22 -23.95 0.56 -30.70
C LYS A 22 -24.41 -0.23 -31.93
N ALA A 23 -23.65 -0.20 -33.04
CA ALA A 23 -23.97 -0.98 -34.22
C ALA A 23 -23.81 -2.49 -33.99
N HIS A 24 -22.81 -2.91 -33.19
CA HIS A 24 -22.59 -4.32 -32.83
C HIS A 24 -23.58 -4.86 -31.78
N LEU A 25 -24.20 -3.99 -30.97
CA LEU A 25 -25.23 -4.41 -30.00
C LEU A 25 -26.43 -5.14 -30.67
N GLY A 26 -26.77 -4.77 -31.91
CA GLY A 26 -27.81 -5.45 -32.68
C GLY A 26 -27.43 -6.88 -33.09
N GLU A 27 -26.14 -7.14 -33.33
CA GLU A 27 -25.63 -8.48 -33.64
C GLU A 27 -25.66 -9.37 -32.40
N TYR A 28 -25.20 -8.85 -31.25
CA TYR A 28 -25.28 -9.57 -29.97
C TYR A 28 -26.71 -9.91 -29.56
N LYS A 29 -27.66 -9.03 -29.82
CA LYS A 29 -29.09 -9.31 -29.62
C LYS A 29 -29.54 -10.51 -30.45
N THR A 30 -29.24 -10.50 -31.74
CA THR A 30 -29.62 -11.56 -32.68
C THR A 30 -28.98 -12.90 -32.29
N GLU A 31 -27.72 -12.86 -31.84
CA GLU A 31 -26.98 -14.03 -31.37
C GLU A 31 -27.60 -14.62 -30.09
N LEU A 32 -27.95 -13.78 -29.10
CA LEU A 32 -28.64 -14.20 -27.88
C LEU A 32 -30.03 -14.79 -28.13
N GLU A 33 -30.81 -14.21 -29.05
CA GLU A 33 -32.12 -14.74 -29.45
C GLU A 33 -32.00 -16.12 -30.09
N ASN A 34 -31.00 -16.32 -30.95
CA ASN A 34 -30.73 -17.61 -31.59
C ASN A 34 -30.27 -18.68 -30.58
N ILE A 35 -29.38 -18.32 -29.66
CA ILE A 35 -28.92 -19.21 -28.58
C ILE A 35 -30.09 -19.61 -27.69
N TRP A 36 -30.96 -18.66 -27.33
CA TRP A 36 -32.15 -18.93 -26.52
C TRP A 36 -33.13 -19.90 -27.18
N LEU A 37 -33.34 -19.79 -28.49
CA LEU A 37 -34.15 -20.74 -29.26
C LEU A 37 -33.51 -22.13 -29.35
N ALA A 38 -32.18 -22.20 -29.33
CA ALA A 38 -31.40 -23.43 -29.46
C ALA A 38 -31.15 -24.15 -28.11
N ILE A 39 -31.16 -23.44 -26.98
CA ILE A 39 -30.78 -23.97 -25.66
C ILE A 39 -31.66 -25.14 -25.19
N ASN A 40 -32.92 -25.19 -25.65
CA ASN A 40 -33.83 -26.31 -25.40
C ASN A 40 -33.43 -27.61 -26.14
N LYS A 41 -32.70 -27.48 -27.25
CA LYS A 41 -32.30 -28.57 -28.15
C LYS A 41 -30.87 -29.05 -27.90
N ASP A 42 -29.95 -28.15 -27.58
CA ASP A 42 -28.53 -28.45 -27.33
C ASP A 42 -28.02 -27.75 -26.05
N PRO A 43 -27.73 -28.49 -24.96
CA PRO A 43 -27.20 -27.93 -23.71
C PRO A 43 -25.84 -27.23 -23.85
N ARG A 44 -25.06 -27.52 -24.90
CA ARG A 44 -23.75 -26.90 -25.14
C ARG A 44 -23.85 -25.41 -25.49
N GLN A 45 -25.04 -24.97 -25.90
CA GLN A 45 -25.32 -23.56 -26.15
C GLN A 45 -25.28 -22.70 -24.87
N LEU A 46 -25.29 -23.32 -23.68
CA LEU A 46 -25.13 -22.63 -22.40
C LEU A 46 -23.74 -22.00 -22.25
N GLU A 47 -22.68 -22.68 -22.72
CA GLU A 47 -21.31 -22.12 -22.72
C GLU A 47 -21.21 -20.91 -23.65
N SER A 48 -21.88 -20.98 -24.81
CA SER A 48 -21.98 -19.84 -25.72
C SER A 48 -22.75 -18.67 -25.08
N LEU A 49 -23.85 -18.93 -24.36
CA LEU A 49 -24.60 -17.89 -23.63
C LEU A 49 -23.73 -17.19 -22.58
N ILE A 50 -22.96 -17.96 -21.80
CA ILE A 50 -22.01 -17.44 -20.79
C ILE A 50 -20.96 -16.56 -21.46
N SER A 51 -20.40 -17.00 -22.59
CA SER A 51 -19.42 -16.23 -23.35
C SER A 51 -19.97 -14.87 -23.80
N ILE A 52 -21.17 -14.82 -24.39
CA ILE A 52 -21.77 -13.55 -24.82
C ILE A 52 -22.08 -12.63 -23.62
N ALA A 53 -22.63 -13.19 -22.54
CA ALA A 53 -22.91 -12.44 -21.31
C ALA A 53 -21.63 -11.84 -20.70
N HIS A 54 -20.54 -12.61 -20.70
CA HIS A 54 -19.22 -12.15 -20.24
C HIS A 54 -18.68 -11.01 -21.11
N ARG A 55 -18.74 -11.14 -22.45
CA ARG A 55 -18.33 -10.06 -23.39
C ARG A 55 -19.11 -8.77 -23.16
N LEU A 56 -20.44 -8.85 -23.05
CA LEU A 56 -21.32 -7.67 -22.84
C LEU A 56 -21.10 -7.03 -21.46
N SER A 57 -20.82 -7.84 -20.44
CA SER A 57 -20.47 -7.38 -19.09
C SER A 57 -19.18 -6.55 -19.10
N GLY A 58 -18.14 -7.03 -19.80
CA GLY A 58 -16.85 -6.36 -19.92
C GLY A 58 -16.90 -5.10 -20.80
N SER A 59 -17.40 -5.22 -22.02
CA SER A 59 -17.41 -4.13 -23.01
C SER A 59 -18.41 -3.03 -22.68
N GLY A 60 -19.59 -3.36 -22.13
CA GLY A 60 -20.63 -2.39 -21.80
C GLY A 60 -20.15 -1.29 -20.85
N LYS A 61 -19.40 -1.63 -19.80
CA LYS A 61 -18.91 -0.66 -18.82
C LYS A 61 -17.87 0.29 -19.42
N VAL A 62 -17.00 -0.21 -20.29
CA VAL A 62 -15.91 0.53 -20.91
C VAL A 62 -16.42 1.59 -21.90
N TYR A 63 -17.51 1.30 -22.61
CA TYR A 63 -18.16 2.25 -23.52
C TYR A 63 -19.27 3.10 -22.85
N GLY A 64 -19.39 3.05 -21.52
CA GLY A 64 -20.33 3.88 -20.76
C GLY A 64 -21.79 3.39 -20.76
N PHE A 65 -22.02 2.10 -21.01
CA PHE A 65 -23.32 1.39 -20.90
C PHE A 65 -23.36 0.57 -19.61
N THR A 66 -23.44 1.26 -18.47
CA THR A 66 -23.39 0.66 -17.13
C THR A 66 -24.57 -0.28 -16.84
N GLU A 67 -25.77 0.08 -17.29
CA GLU A 67 -26.98 -0.75 -17.13
C GLU A 67 -26.88 -2.06 -17.93
N LEU A 68 -26.40 -2.00 -19.18
CA LEU A 68 -26.16 -3.17 -20.02
C LEU A 68 -25.13 -4.11 -19.39
N SER A 69 -24.02 -3.57 -18.88
CA SER A 69 -22.97 -4.34 -18.21
C SER A 69 -23.48 -5.06 -16.95
N LEU A 70 -24.29 -4.39 -16.14
CA LEU A 70 -24.89 -4.98 -14.92
C LEU A 70 -25.85 -6.13 -15.25
N LEU A 71 -26.70 -5.96 -16.28
CA LEU A 71 -27.65 -6.99 -16.71
C LEU A 71 -26.95 -8.18 -17.36
N ALA A 72 -25.89 -7.93 -18.12
CA ALA A 72 -25.06 -8.99 -18.72
C ALA A 72 -24.35 -9.82 -17.64
N LYS A 73 -23.83 -9.16 -16.59
CA LYS A 73 -23.26 -9.84 -15.42
C LYS A 73 -24.29 -10.68 -14.66
N ALA A 74 -25.51 -10.18 -14.50
CA ALA A 74 -26.59 -10.93 -13.85
C ALA A 74 -26.98 -12.19 -14.67
N LEU A 75 -26.99 -12.10 -16.00
CA LEU A 75 -27.20 -13.26 -16.87
C LEU A 75 -26.05 -14.27 -16.77
N GLU A 76 -24.80 -13.81 -16.69
CA GLU A 76 -23.61 -14.66 -16.51
C GLU A 76 -23.67 -15.44 -15.18
N GLU A 77 -23.97 -14.76 -14.07
CA GLU A 77 -24.10 -15.37 -12.74
C GLU A 77 -25.24 -16.41 -12.70
N ALA A 78 -26.39 -16.09 -13.30
CA ALA A 78 -27.52 -17.00 -13.43
C ALA A 78 -27.18 -18.23 -14.31
N SER A 79 -26.41 -18.04 -15.38
CA SER A 79 -25.99 -19.11 -16.28
C SER A 79 -25.00 -20.06 -15.60
N ASN A 80 -24.06 -19.53 -14.82
CA ASN A 80 -23.08 -20.32 -14.06
C ASN A 80 -23.74 -21.15 -12.93
N THR A 81 -24.79 -20.64 -12.30
CA THR A 81 -25.57 -21.41 -11.30
C THR A 81 -26.51 -22.44 -11.95
N ALA A 82 -27.01 -22.15 -13.15
CA ALA A 82 -27.96 -23.01 -13.85
C ALA A 82 -27.33 -24.26 -14.51
N VAL A 83 -26.01 -24.38 -14.61
CA VAL A 83 -25.29 -25.52 -15.23
C VAL A 83 -25.71 -26.89 -14.66
N THR A 84 -26.20 -26.93 -13.41
CA THR A 84 -26.57 -28.16 -12.68
C THR A 84 -28.07 -28.46 -12.66
N LEU A 85 -28.92 -27.59 -13.24
CA LEU A 85 -30.38 -27.66 -13.14
C LEU A 85 -31.01 -28.52 -14.26
N SER A 86 -32.23 -29.02 -14.02
CA SER A 86 -32.98 -29.73 -15.07
C SER A 86 -33.47 -28.76 -16.16
N LYS A 87 -33.70 -29.25 -17.39
CA LYS A 87 -34.13 -28.42 -18.54
C LYS A 87 -35.25 -27.41 -18.24
N PRO A 88 -36.39 -27.79 -17.60
CA PRO A 88 -37.46 -26.83 -17.30
C PRO A 88 -37.05 -25.78 -16.25
N GLU A 89 -36.21 -26.15 -15.29
CA GLU A 89 -35.70 -25.23 -14.25
C GLU A 89 -34.65 -24.26 -14.81
N LEU A 90 -33.81 -24.72 -15.74
CA LEU A 90 -32.84 -23.90 -16.46
C LEU A 90 -33.54 -22.81 -17.29
N THR A 91 -34.60 -23.16 -18.02
CA THR A 91 -35.39 -22.15 -18.75
C THR A 91 -36.09 -21.15 -17.82
N ALA A 92 -36.55 -21.59 -16.64
CA ALA A 92 -37.18 -20.69 -15.68
C ALA A 92 -36.16 -19.73 -15.03
N ALA A 93 -34.97 -20.22 -14.70
CA ALA A 93 -33.91 -19.43 -14.07
C ALA A 93 -33.30 -18.37 -15.01
N LEU A 94 -33.22 -18.65 -16.32
CA LEU A 94 -32.58 -17.78 -17.30
C LEU A 94 -33.53 -16.80 -18.01
N ALA A 95 -34.85 -17.04 -17.96
CA ALA A 95 -35.83 -16.24 -18.70
C ALA A 95 -35.84 -14.76 -18.28
N GLU A 96 -35.84 -14.48 -16.98
CA GLU A 96 -35.91 -13.11 -16.47
C GLU A 96 -34.62 -12.30 -16.74
N PRO A 97 -33.41 -12.81 -16.41
CA PRO A 97 -32.16 -12.10 -16.72
C PRO A 97 -31.95 -11.88 -18.22
N LEU A 98 -32.28 -12.88 -19.05
CA LEU A 98 -32.14 -12.77 -20.50
C LEU A 98 -33.12 -11.75 -21.08
N HIS A 99 -34.38 -11.75 -20.63
CA HIS A 99 -35.38 -10.80 -21.12
C HIS A 99 -35.03 -9.36 -20.73
N ALA A 100 -34.51 -9.15 -19.51
CA ALA A 100 -34.02 -7.86 -19.08
C ALA A 100 -32.86 -7.35 -19.96
N LEU A 101 -31.90 -8.23 -20.28
CA LEU A 101 -30.77 -7.89 -21.16
C LEU A 101 -31.22 -7.57 -22.59
N LEU A 102 -32.10 -8.39 -23.18
CA LEU A 102 -32.65 -8.16 -24.52
C LEU A 102 -33.44 -6.84 -24.62
N THR A 103 -34.14 -6.45 -23.55
CA THR A 103 -34.90 -5.19 -23.50
C THR A 103 -33.98 -3.97 -23.54
N VAL A 104 -32.85 -4.02 -22.83
CA VAL A 104 -31.86 -2.94 -22.86
C VAL A 104 -31.11 -2.89 -24.19
N LEU A 105 -30.80 -4.06 -24.78
CA LEU A 105 -30.24 -4.14 -26.13
C LEU A 105 -31.18 -3.54 -27.19
N ASP A 106 -32.50 -3.72 -27.06
CA ASP A 106 -33.49 -3.09 -27.94
C ASP A 106 -33.53 -1.57 -27.80
N ARG A 107 -33.49 -1.07 -26.55
CA ARG A 107 -33.51 0.37 -26.28
C ARG A 107 -32.25 1.07 -26.80
N ASP A 108 -31.09 0.44 -26.60
CA ASP A 108 -29.80 1.06 -26.89
C ASP A 108 -29.34 0.87 -28.35
N SER A 109 -30.01 -0.01 -29.12
CA SER A 109 -29.77 -0.21 -30.56
C SER A 109 -30.60 0.69 -31.50
N ILE A 110 -31.67 1.33 -31.01
CA ILE A 110 -32.70 2.00 -31.87
C ILE A 110 -32.47 3.51 -32.14
N ILE A 111 -31.34 4.12 -31.78
CA ILE A 111 -31.10 5.55 -32.07
C ILE A 111 -29.95 5.75 -33.08
N ASP A 112 -30.35 5.81 -34.36
CA ASP A 112 -30.06 6.83 -35.40
C ASP A 112 -29.63 6.27 -36.77
N SER A 113 -30.62 5.88 -37.59
CA SER A 113 -30.46 5.52 -39.02
C SER A 113 -30.45 6.72 -39.97
N ASN A 114 -30.37 7.96 -39.46
CA ASN A 114 -30.62 9.18 -40.24
C ASN A 114 -29.46 10.19 -40.25
N ASN A 115 -28.22 9.72 -40.33
CA ASN A 115 -27.11 10.61 -40.74
C ASN A 115 -26.32 10.01 -41.91
N THR A 116 -26.84 10.29 -43.10
CA THR A 116 -26.19 10.19 -44.40
C THR A 116 -24.73 10.67 -44.38
N LEU A 117 -23.87 9.87 -45.00
CA LEU A 117 -22.49 10.16 -45.38
C LEU A 117 -22.29 11.64 -45.74
N LYS A 118 -21.51 12.35 -44.94
CA LYS A 118 -20.71 13.48 -45.42
C LYS A 118 -19.25 13.04 -45.49
N SER A 119 -18.78 12.90 -46.71
CA SER A 119 -17.39 12.80 -47.09
C SER A 119 -16.61 13.95 -46.43
N VAL A 120 -15.74 13.61 -45.46
CA VAL A 120 -14.68 14.52 -45.03
C VAL A 120 -13.45 14.16 -45.84
N THR A 121 -13.17 15.07 -46.76
CA THR A 121 -11.93 15.26 -47.51
C THR A 121 -10.70 15.05 -46.64
N SER A 122 -9.71 14.38 -47.22
CA SER A 122 -8.30 14.35 -46.83
C SER A 122 -7.86 15.64 -46.16
N VAL A 123 -7.66 15.59 -44.85
CA VAL A 123 -6.75 16.53 -44.18
C VAL A 123 -5.40 15.83 -44.19
N GLU A 124 -4.55 16.35 -45.05
CA GLU A 124 -3.14 16.01 -45.17
C GLU A 124 -2.52 15.94 -43.77
N ASN A 125 -1.88 14.80 -43.46
CA ASN A 125 -0.87 14.77 -42.42
C ASN A 125 0.14 15.87 -42.77
N PRO A 126 0.50 16.79 -41.85
CA PRO A 126 1.70 17.56 -42.05
C PRO A 126 2.85 16.57 -42.04
N SER A 127 3.34 16.25 -43.24
CA SER A 127 4.65 15.65 -43.44
C SER A 127 5.66 16.61 -42.83
N ILE A 128 6.14 16.31 -41.63
CA ILE A 128 7.32 17.00 -41.09
C ILE A 128 8.50 16.47 -41.89
N ASP A 129 9.11 17.39 -42.64
CA ASP A 129 10.30 17.19 -43.44
C ASP A 129 11.42 16.54 -42.62
N LYS A 130 11.99 15.45 -43.15
CA LYS A 130 13.09 14.70 -42.52
C LYS A 130 14.46 15.40 -42.60
N ASN A 131 14.52 16.72 -42.78
CA ASN A 131 15.79 17.40 -43.10
C ASN A 131 16.03 18.80 -42.51
N GLU A 132 15.27 19.26 -41.51
CA GLU A 132 15.66 20.47 -40.77
C GLU A 132 16.57 20.10 -39.59
N ALA A 133 17.84 20.51 -39.66
CA ALA A 133 18.81 20.31 -38.58
C ALA A 133 18.39 21.11 -37.34
N VAL A 134 18.40 20.47 -36.17
CA VAL A 134 18.02 21.10 -34.90
C VAL A 134 19.12 22.07 -34.47
N ASN A 135 18.84 23.38 -34.49
CA ASN A 135 19.79 24.43 -34.14
C ASN A 135 19.98 24.53 -32.61
N LEU A 136 21.22 24.42 -32.13
CA LEU A 136 21.62 24.58 -30.74
C LEU A 136 22.69 25.67 -30.61
N LEU A 137 22.64 26.46 -29.54
CA LEU A 137 23.68 27.43 -29.21
C LEU A 137 24.44 26.96 -27.97
N LEU A 138 25.75 26.74 -28.12
CA LEU A 138 26.67 26.44 -27.02
C LEU A 138 27.41 27.73 -26.62
N ILE A 139 27.51 28.03 -25.33
CA ILE A 139 28.24 29.20 -24.83
C ILE A 139 29.17 28.76 -23.71
N ASP A 140 30.48 28.87 -23.93
CA ASP A 140 31.52 28.30 -23.08
C ASP A 140 32.86 28.98 -23.40
N ASP A 141 33.62 29.40 -22.39
CA ASP A 141 34.91 30.10 -22.59
C ASP A 141 36.10 29.15 -22.85
N ASP A 142 35.86 27.83 -22.84
CA ASP A 142 36.82 26.81 -23.25
C ASP A 142 36.64 26.46 -24.75
N PRO A 143 37.55 26.92 -25.63
CA PRO A 143 37.45 26.70 -27.08
C PRO A 143 37.67 25.23 -27.46
N ASP A 144 38.54 24.50 -26.74
CA ASP A 144 38.84 23.11 -27.04
C ASP A 144 37.63 22.22 -26.72
N PHE A 145 37.00 22.47 -25.58
CA PHE A 145 35.76 21.80 -25.19
C PHE A 145 34.61 22.12 -26.16
N SER A 146 34.47 23.39 -26.55
CA SER A 146 33.41 23.86 -27.46
C SER A 146 33.50 23.19 -28.84
N VAL A 147 34.70 23.09 -29.40
CA VAL A 147 34.93 22.42 -30.69
C VAL A 147 34.60 20.93 -30.58
N GLN A 148 35.09 20.25 -29.54
CA GLN A 148 34.87 18.81 -29.34
C GLN A 148 33.39 18.44 -29.19
N ILE A 149 32.64 19.17 -28.35
CA ILE A 149 31.21 18.91 -28.15
C ILE A 149 30.42 19.24 -29.41
N SER A 150 30.78 20.29 -30.13
CA SER A 150 30.14 20.66 -31.38
C SER A 150 30.29 19.57 -32.46
N GLU A 151 31.46 18.94 -32.59
CA GLU A 151 31.65 17.83 -33.53
C GLU A 151 30.81 16.60 -33.16
N ILE A 152 30.78 16.25 -31.87
CA ILE A 152 30.01 15.10 -31.37
C ILE A 152 28.51 15.28 -31.64
N LEU A 153 27.97 16.47 -31.35
CA LEU A 153 26.55 16.75 -31.55
C LEU A 153 26.19 16.88 -33.05
N LYS A 154 27.11 17.39 -33.90
CA LYS A 154 26.93 17.38 -35.37
C LYS A 154 26.75 15.98 -35.93
N HIS A 155 27.54 15.00 -35.46
CA HIS A 155 27.37 13.60 -35.83
C HIS A 155 26.05 12.96 -35.38
N ARG A 156 25.28 13.66 -34.52
CA ARG A 156 23.98 13.21 -34.01
C ARG A 156 22.79 13.99 -34.58
N GLY A 157 23.02 14.80 -35.63
CA GLY A 157 21.96 15.50 -36.36
C GLY A 157 21.61 16.89 -35.82
N TYR A 158 22.40 17.44 -34.89
CA TYR A 158 22.23 18.80 -34.41
C TYR A 158 23.13 19.77 -35.19
N SER A 159 22.66 20.98 -35.44
CA SER A 159 23.49 22.08 -35.92
C SER A 159 23.87 22.96 -34.72
N ILE A 160 25.17 23.17 -34.49
CA ILE A 160 25.66 23.86 -33.29
C ILE A 160 26.50 25.06 -33.69
N LYS A 161 26.11 26.24 -33.19
CA LYS A 161 26.94 27.44 -33.15
C LYS A 161 27.49 27.56 -31.73
N TYR A 162 28.78 27.84 -31.57
CA TYR A 162 29.37 28.08 -30.26
C TYR A 162 29.84 29.53 -30.11
N GLN A 163 29.84 30.04 -28.88
CA GLN A 163 30.20 31.41 -28.54
C GLN A 163 31.03 31.45 -27.25
N GLU A 164 32.19 32.09 -27.28
CA GLU A 164 33.12 32.11 -26.14
C GLU A 164 32.81 33.21 -25.11
N ASP A 165 32.13 34.27 -25.55
CA ASP A 165 31.76 35.40 -24.69
C ASP A 165 30.25 35.40 -24.37
N ILE A 166 29.93 35.17 -23.09
CA ILE A 166 28.57 35.20 -22.55
C ILE A 166 27.86 36.55 -22.77
N ASN A 167 28.59 37.65 -22.96
CA ASN A 167 27.99 38.94 -23.24
C ASN A 167 27.30 39.02 -24.60
N GLN A 168 27.64 38.11 -25.52
CA GLN A 168 27.05 38.03 -26.84
C GLN A 168 25.81 37.11 -26.88
N LEU A 169 25.36 36.56 -25.74
CA LEU A 169 24.18 35.69 -25.65
C LEU A 169 22.95 36.28 -26.38
N GLU A 170 22.59 37.52 -26.08
CA GLU A 170 21.38 38.14 -26.64
C GLU A 170 21.48 38.29 -28.18
N GLN A 171 22.64 38.72 -28.67
CA GLN A 171 22.91 38.86 -30.11
C GLN A 171 22.95 37.49 -30.80
N ALA A 172 23.62 36.50 -30.21
CA ALA A 172 23.75 35.17 -30.77
C ALA A 172 22.40 34.44 -30.86
N VAL A 173 21.52 34.59 -29.87
CA VAL A 173 20.16 34.04 -29.92
C VAL A 173 19.33 34.71 -31.01
N ALA A 174 19.43 36.04 -31.17
CA ALA A 174 18.69 36.78 -32.20
C ALA A 174 19.17 36.46 -33.62
N GLU A 175 20.47 36.20 -33.81
CA GLU A 175 21.05 35.89 -35.13
C GLU A 175 20.90 34.42 -35.53
N TYR A 176 20.96 33.49 -34.57
CA TYR A 176 21.03 32.06 -34.86
C TYR A 176 19.72 31.30 -34.61
N GLU A 177 18.75 31.93 -33.95
CA GLU A 177 17.43 31.36 -33.62
C GLU A 177 17.52 29.90 -33.10
N PRO A 178 18.32 29.64 -32.04
CA PRO A 178 18.49 28.29 -31.52
C PRO A 178 17.22 27.77 -30.85
N LEU A 179 17.02 26.45 -30.91
CA LEU A 179 15.93 25.75 -30.25
C LEU A 179 16.25 25.38 -28.79
N ALA A 180 17.53 25.28 -28.42
CA ALA A 180 17.97 25.17 -27.02
C ALA A 180 19.37 25.77 -26.81
N LEU A 181 19.68 26.10 -25.56
CA LEU A 181 20.96 26.66 -25.12
C LEU A 181 21.72 25.66 -24.24
N ILE A 182 23.03 25.56 -24.46
CA ILE A 182 23.97 24.91 -23.54
C ILE A 182 24.92 26.00 -23.06
N VAL A 183 24.98 26.25 -21.75
CA VAL A 183 25.67 27.44 -21.21
C VAL A 183 26.56 27.05 -20.04
N ASP A 184 27.85 27.39 -20.08
CA ASP A 184 28.73 27.22 -18.92
C ASP A 184 28.29 28.13 -17.77
N MET A 185 28.48 27.68 -16.54
CA MET A 185 28.20 28.47 -15.34
C MET A 185 29.24 29.57 -15.12
N ASP A 186 30.47 29.31 -15.51
CA ASP A 186 31.63 30.13 -15.16
C ASP A 186 32.26 30.71 -16.43
N PHE A 187 32.56 32.01 -16.44
CA PHE A 187 33.21 32.70 -17.57
C PHE A 187 34.32 33.61 -17.05
N SER A 188 35.51 33.56 -17.66
CA SER A 188 36.66 34.40 -17.31
C SER A 188 37.00 34.38 -15.81
N GLY A 189 36.82 33.22 -15.17
CA GLY A 189 37.05 33.03 -13.73
C GLY A 189 35.99 33.61 -12.80
N GLN A 190 34.91 34.20 -13.33
CA GLN A 190 33.77 34.67 -12.53
C GLN A 190 32.74 33.56 -12.36
N ARG A 191 32.46 33.21 -11.10
CA ARG A 191 31.45 32.20 -10.76
C ARG A 191 30.03 32.69 -11.06
N PHE A 192 29.21 31.79 -11.60
CA PHE A 192 27.79 32.04 -11.92
C PHE A 192 27.52 33.07 -13.01
N ALA A 193 28.55 33.50 -13.75
CA ALA A 193 28.43 34.49 -14.81
C ALA A 193 27.40 34.07 -15.88
N GLY A 194 27.40 32.78 -16.26
CA GLY A 194 26.44 32.22 -17.21
C GLY A 194 24.99 32.32 -16.73
N ALA A 195 24.72 31.82 -15.52
CA ALA A 195 23.39 31.88 -14.92
C ALA A 195 22.88 33.31 -14.74
N ASN A 196 23.73 34.23 -14.28
CA ASN A 196 23.36 35.64 -14.12
C ASN A 196 22.97 36.28 -15.46
N LYS A 197 23.72 36.01 -16.53
CA LYS A 197 23.43 36.56 -17.86
C LYS A 197 22.15 35.98 -18.45
N VAL A 198 21.94 34.67 -18.36
CA VAL A 198 20.71 34.01 -18.80
C VAL A 198 19.49 34.54 -18.04
N GLY A 199 19.62 34.73 -16.72
CA GLY A 199 18.58 35.31 -15.89
C GLY A 199 18.21 36.75 -16.31
N LEU A 200 19.22 37.60 -16.56
CA LEU A 200 19.02 38.97 -17.06
C LEU A 200 18.36 38.98 -18.44
N TRP A 201 18.78 38.09 -19.34
CA TRP A 201 18.19 37.95 -20.67
C TRP A 201 16.72 37.54 -20.59
N ARG A 202 16.37 36.54 -19.76
CA ARG A 202 14.96 36.14 -19.56
C ARG A 202 14.09 37.25 -18.96
N GLN A 203 14.64 38.10 -18.11
CA GLN A 203 13.91 39.24 -17.54
C GLN A 203 13.63 40.36 -18.55
N LYS A 204 14.38 40.41 -19.66
CA LYS A 204 14.19 41.38 -20.76
C LYS A 204 13.43 40.76 -21.94
N ASP A 205 12.36 40.01 -21.67
CA ASP A 205 11.54 39.32 -22.67
C ASP A 205 12.31 38.31 -23.56
N GLY A 206 13.34 37.67 -23.00
CA GLY A 206 14.06 36.59 -23.69
C GLY A 206 13.15 35.41 -24.06
N ALA A 207 13.37 34.83 -25.24
CA ALA A 207 12.61 33.67 -25.71
C ALA A 207 12.66 32.51 -24.69
N PRO A 208 11.55 31.76 -24.50
CA PRO A 208 11.47 30.70 -23.49
C PRO A 208 12.19 29.41 -23.92
N LEU A 209 13.44 29.52 -24.36
CA LEU A 209 14.26 28.40 -24.84
C LEU A 209 14.70 27.50 -23.68
N PRO A 210 14.73 26.18 -23.84
CA PRO A 210 15.35 25.27 -22.88
C PRO A 210 16.83 25.61 -22.67
N VAL A 211 17.28 25.66 -21.42
CA VAL A 211 18.68 25.95 -21.06
C VAL A 211 19.28 24.80 -20.25
N ILE A 212 20.36 24.23 -20.73
CA ILE A 212 21.17 23.23 -20.03
C ILE A 212 22.44 23.93 -19.53
N PHE A 213 22.58 24.06 -18.22
CA PHE A 213 23.80 24.59 -17.62
C PHE A 213 24.86 23.50 -17.50
N ILE A 214 26.11 23.86 -17.77
CA ILE A 214 27.26 22.97 -17.62
C ILE A 214 28.28 23.62 -16.68
N SER A 215 29.02 22.83 -15.90
CA SER A 215 30.10 23.37 -15.06
C SER A 215 31.14 22.32 -14.71
N ALA A 216 32.40 22.75 -14.53
CA ALA A 216 33.46 21.92 -13.94
C ALA A 216 33.27 21.72 -12.41
N PHE A 217 32.50 22.59 -11.76
CA PHE A 217 32.20 22.53 -10.33
C PHE A 217 30.79 22.04 -10.07
N ASP A 218 30.64 21.17 -9.08
CA ASP A 218 29.35 20.61 -8.68
C ASP A 218 29.08 20.93 -7.21
N SER A 219 28.61 22.16 -6.96
CA SER A 219 28.24 22.63 -5.63
C SER A 219 26.80 23.16 -5.61
N PHE A 220 26.22 23.16 -4.41
CA PHE A 220 24.84 23.62 -4.19
C PHE A 220 24.59 25.03 -4.73
N ASP A 221 25.50 25.96 -4.47
CA ASP A 221 25.35 27.36 -4.91
C ASP A 221 25.34 27.48 -6.45
N VAL A 222 26.13 26.64 -7.14
CA VAL A 222 26.19 26.59 -8.61
C VAL A 222 24.88 26.05 -9.18
N ARG A 223 24.34 24.97 -8.59
CA ARG A 223 23.03 24.42 -9.00
C ARG A 223 21.87 25.37 -8.67
N LEU A 224 21.92 26.04 -7.52
CA LEU A 224 20.91 27.02 -7.12
C LEU A 224 20.90 28.24 -8.05
N ALA A 225 22.07 28.71 -8.49
CA ALA A 225 22.18 29.78 -9.48
C ALA A 225 21.59 29.36 -10.84
N ALA A 226 21.86 28.13 -11.30
CA ALA A 226 21.28 27.58 -12.53
C ALA A 226 19.73 27.54 -12.48
N VAL A 227 19.16 27.09 -11.35
CA VAL A 227 17.70 27.05 -11.16
C VAL A 227 17.10 28.46 -11.12
N ARG A 228 17.75 29.42 -10.42
CA ARG A 228 17.29 30.82 -10.36
C ARG A 228 17.31 31.52 -11.72
N ALA A 229 18.20 31.10 -12.61
CA ALA A 229 18.25 31.55 -14.00
C ALA A 229 17.22 30.85 -14.92
N ALA A 230 16.34 30.02 -14.35
CA ALA A 230 15.40 29.16 -15.07
C ALA A 230 16.06 28.17 -16.04
N GLY A 231 17.16 27.54 -15.59
CA GLY A 231 17.76 26.39 -16.27
C GLY A 231 16.92 25.13 -16.12
N ASN A 232 16.76 24.38 -17.23
CA ASN A 232 16.01 23.14 -17.29
C ASN A 232 16.83 21.98 -16.71
N HIS A 233 18.13 21.92 -17.03
CA HIS A 233 19.02 20.84 -16.62
C HIS A 233 20.41 21.35 -16.24
N PHE A 234 21.15 20.54 -15.48
CA PHE A 234 22.52 20.82 -15.07
C PHE A 234 23.41 19.59 -15.28
N LEU A 235 24.51 19.74 -16.02
CA LEU A 235 25.49 18.67 -16.27
C LEU A 235 26.89 19.07 -15.80
N ARG A 236 27.63 18.10 -15.28
CA ARG A 236 29.01 18.31 -14.83
C ARG A 236 29.98 18.01 -15.98
N LYS A 237 31.03 18.82 -16.14
CA LYS A 237 32.18 18.52 -17.03
C LYS A 237 33.13 17.50 -16.36
N PRO A 238 33.64 16.49 -17.09
CA PRO A 238 33.38 16.19 -18.50
C PRO A 238 31.96 15.66 -18.74
N LEU A 239 31.34 16.09 -19.84
CA LEU A 239 29.93 15.78 -20.12
C LEU A 239 29.70 14.30 -20.47
N ASP A 240 28.66 13.71 -19.88
CA ASP A 240 28.05 12.49 -20.40
C ASP A 240 27.19 12.86 -21.63
N VAL A 241 27.75 12.58 -22.81
CA VAL A 241 27.13 12.87 -24.11
C VAL A 241 25.78 12.16 -24.28
N SER A 242 25.64 10.94 -23.77
CA SER A 242 24.39 10.18 -23.91
C SER A 242 23.29 10.81 -23.07
N LYS A 243 23.65 11.26 -21.86
CA LYS A 243 22.74 12.01 -20.99
C LYS A 243 22.37 13.36 -21.59
N LEU A 244 23.34 14.10 -22.15
CA LEU A 244 23.07 15.38 -22.83
C LEU A 244 22.07 15.19 -23.98
N ILE A 245 22.26 14.17 -24.82
CA ILE A 245 21.36 13.86 -25.94
C ILE A 245 19.96 13.51 -25.44
N SER A 246 19.85 12.66 -24.40
CA SER A 246 18.55 12.30 -23.83
C SER A 246 17.80 13.50 -23.27
N LEU A 247 18.51 14.45 -22.65
CA LEU A 247 17.90 15.67 -22.12
C LEU A 247 17.47 16.61 -23.24
N LEU A 248 18.29 16.78 -24.28
CA LEU A 248 17.93 17.57 -25.46
C LEU A 248 16.70 16.98 -26.18
N GLN A 249 16.64 15.66 -26.35
CA GLN A 249 15.48 15.00 -26.96
C GLN A 249 14.21 15.18 -26.14
N SER A 250 14.32 15.10 -24.80
CA SER A 250 13.21 15.33 -23.89
C SER A 250 12.71 16.77 -23.94
N GLU A 251 13.60 17.76 -23.86
CA GLU A 251 13.22 19.19 -23.84
C GLU A 251 12.69 19.68 -25.19
N LEU A 252 13.20 19.12 -26.28
CA LEU A 252 12.79 19.49 -27.63
C LEU A 252 11.61 18.66 -28.15
N ASN A 253 11.06 17.75 -27.31
CA ASN A 253 10.00 16.82 -27.69
C ASN A 253 10.28 16.07 -29.01
N LEU A 254 11.56 15.74 -29.26
CA LEU A 254 11.97 15.01 -30.45
C LEU A 254 11.55 13.54 -30.30
N ALA A 255 10.77 13.03 -31.25
CA ALA A 255 10.29 11.65 -31.22
C ALA A 255 11.46 10.63 -31.22
N PRO A 256 11.33 9.46 -30.56
CA PRO A 256 12.32 8.39 -30.64
C PRO A 256 12.46 7.91 -32.09
N SER A 257 13.65 7.41 -32.48
CA SER A 257 13.92 7.03 -33.88
C SER A 257 13.04 5.89 -34.41
N GLU A 258 12.43 5.09 -33.53
CA GLU A 258 11.38 4.11 -33.85
C GLU A 258 10.34 3.96 -32.71
N PRO A 259 9.05 3.80 -33.02
CA PRO A 259 7.98 3.59 -32.03
C PRO A 259 8.17 2.28 -31.24
N TYR A 260 7.67 2.22 -30.00
CA TYR A 260 7.75 0.99 -29.20
C TYR A 260 6.77 -0.07 -29.70
N ARG A 261 7.22 -1.32 -29.78
CA ARG A 261 6.45 -2.45 -30.32
C ARG A 261 5.74 -3.21 -29.20
N ILE A 262 4.43 -3.33 -29.29
CA ILE A 262 3.59 -4.01 -28.29
C ILE A 262 2.75 -5.05 -29.01
N MET A 263 2.62 -6.24 -28.41
CA MET A 263 1.68 -7.26 -28.86
C MET A 263 0.54 -7.38 -27.86
N ILE A 264 -0.69 -7.54 -28.34
CA ILE A 264 -1.86 -7.82 -27.51
C ILE A 264 -2.46 -9.17 -27.96
N VAL A 265 -2.72 -10.05 -27.00
CA VAL A 265 -3.31 -11.38 -27.21
C VAL A 265 -4.58 -11.49 -26.38
N ASP A 266 -5.72 -11.61 -27.05
CA ASP A 266 -7.06 -11.68 -26.43
C ASP A 266 -8.02 -12.32 -27.44
N ASP A 267 -8.89 -13.23 -27.01
CA ASP A 267 -9.87 -13.87 -27.91
C ASP A 267 -11.06 -12.95 -28.24
N ASP A 268 -11.24 -11.87 -27.48
CA ASP A 268 -12.21 -10.81 -27.74
C ASP A 268 -11.68 -9.77 -28.74
N ARG A 269 -12.21 -9.82 -29.97
CA ARG A 269 -11.83 -8.92 -31.07
C ARG A 269 -12.18 -7.46 -30.82
N ASP A 270 -13.26 -7.18 -30.09
CA ASP A 270 -13.67 -5.81 -29.79
C ASP A 270 -12.72 -5.18 -28.78
N LEU A 271 -12.31 -5.93 -27.75
CA LEU A 271 -11.29 -5.49 -26.78
C LEU A 271 -9.91 -5.31 -27.43
N LEU A 272 -9.49 -6.24 -28.30
CA LEU A 272 -8.26 -6.08 -29.09
C LEU A 272 -8.27 -4.76 -29.87
N SER A 273 -9.34 -4.51 -30.63
CA SER A 273 -9.52 -3.31 -31.44
C SER A 273 -9.47 -2.03 -30.58
N LEU A 274 -10.15 -2.04 -29.43
CA LEU A 274 -10.17 -0.92 -28.51
C LEU A 274 -8.77 -0.62 -27.96
N TYR A 275 -8.12 -1.61 -27.34
CA TYR A 275 -6.83 -1.40 -26.71
C TYR A 275 -5.74 -1.08 -27.72
N GLY A 276 -5.72 -1.75 -28.88
CA GLY A 276 -4.74 -1.39 -29.90
C GLY A 276 -4.98 0.00 -30.50
N THR A 277 -6.24 0.45 -30.64
CA THR A 277 -6.51 1.84 -31.05
C THR A 277 -5.99 2.84 -30.02
N VAL A 278 -6.21 2.58 -28.72
CA VAL A 278 -5.69 3.42 -27.63
C VAL A 278 -4.15 3.51 -27.68
N LEU A 279 -3.48 2.37 -27.89
CA LEU A 279 -2.02 2.30 -27.91
C LEU A 279 -1.41 2.89 -29.19
N SER A 280 -1.97 2.60 -30.36
CA SER A 280 -1.52 3.20 -31.61
C SER A 280 -1.65 4.73 -31.59
N ASN A 281 -2.74 5.26 -31.00
CA ASN A 281 -2.91 6.70 -30.82
C ASN A 281 -1.90 7.32 -29.83
N ALA A 282 -1.37 6.53 -28.91
CA ALA A 282 -0.31 6.95 -28.00
C ALA A 282 1.11 6.81 -28.59
N GLY A 283 1.22 6.46 -29.88
CA GLY A 283 2.50 6.38 -30.60
C GLY A 283 3.20 5.01 -30.51
N TYR A 284 2.47 3.96 -30.11
CA TYR A 284 2.97 2.59 -30.10
C TYR A 284 2.71 1.86 -31.43
N SER A 285 3.64 1.01 -31.85
CA SER A 285 3.41 0.03 -32.91
C SER A 285 2.76 -1.21 -32.29
N VAL A 286 1.55 -1.57 -32.72
CA VAL A 286 0.75 -2.60 -32.05
C VAL A 286 0.47 -3.76 -32.99
N SER A 287 0.80 -4.98 -32.58
CA SER A 287 0.37 -6.23 -33.20
C SER A 287 -0.72 -6.91 -32.35
N MET A 288 -1.67 -7.58 -33.00
CA MET A 288 -2.84 -8.18 -32.35
C MET A 288 -2.95 -9.66 -32.74
N ALA A 289 -3.18 -10.53 -31.77
CA ALA A 289 -3.40 -11.96 -31.97
C ALA A 289 -4.68 -12.41 -31.23
N THR A 290 -5.49 -13.24 -31.88
CA THR A 290 -6.74 -13.75 -31.31
C THR A 290 -6.61 -15.10 -30.59
N CYS A 291 -5.45 -15.74 -30.70
CA CYS A 291 -5.15 -17.00 -30.01
C CYS A 291 -3.64 -17.18 -29.78
N ALA A 292 -3.28 -18.21 -29.03
CA ALA A 292 -1.89 -18.51 -28.66
C ALA A 292 -1.01 -18.88 -29.88
N GLU A 293 -1.56 -19.63 -30.83
CA GLU A 293 -0.87 -20.04 -32.05
C GLU A 293 -0.51 -18.84 -32.92
N ASP A 294 -1.45 -17.91 -33.11
CA ASP A 294 -1.22 -16.65 -33.83
C ASP A 294 -0.16 -15.81 -33.13
N ALA A 295 -0.23 -15.70 -31.80
CA ALA A 295 0.73 -14.95 -31.01
C ALA A 295 2.16 -15.48 -31.22
N ILE A 296 2.36 -16.79 -31.12
CA ILE A 296 3.68 -17.44 -31.32
C ILE A 296 4.20 -17.20 -32.74
N ALA A 297 3.36 -17.38 -33.76
CA ALA A 297 3.74 -17.16 -35.15
C ALA A 297 4.17 -15.70 -35.42
N MET A 298 3.61 -14.75 -34.69
CA MET A 298 3.93 -13.32 -34.81
C MET A 298 5.17 -12.88 -34.01
N LEU A 299 5.68 -13.66 -33.04
CA LEU A 299 6.79 -13.23 -32.19
C LEU A 299 8.07 -12.90 -32.97
N GLU A 300 8.42 -13.76 -33.93
CA GLU A 300 9.63 -13.60 -34.75
C GLU A 300 9.52 -12.42 -35.72
N LEU A 301 8.35 -12.20 -36.32
CA LEU A 301 8.11 -11.12 -37.27
C LEU A 301 7.95 -9.75 -36.60
N GLU A 302 7.13 -9.69 -35.56
CA GLU A 302 6.74 -8.42 -34.92
C GLU A 302 7.72 -8.00 -33.82
N GLN A 303 8.53 -8.93 -33.32
CA GLN A 303 9.54 -8.73 -32.27
C GLN A 303 9.12 -7.72 -31.18
N PRO A 304 8.04 -8.02 -30.44
CA PRO A 304 7.46 -7.11 -29.48
C PRO A 304 8.40 -6.85 -28.31
N GLU A 305 8.29 -5.65 -27.73
CA GLU A 305 9.03 -5.22 -26.54
C GLU A 305 8.19 -5.39 -25.27
N LEU A 306 6.90 -5.70 -25.42
CA LEU A 306 5.95 -6.00 -24.36
C LEU A 306 4.81 -6.84 -24.96
N ILE A 307 4.33 -7.85 -24.22
CA ILE A 307 3.17 -8.66 -24.63
C ILE A 307 2.10 -8.56 -23.55
N LEU A 308 0.89 -8.15 -23.95
CA LEU A 308 -0.32 -8.19 -23.14
C LEU A 308 -1.05 -9.49 -23.45
N ILE A 309 -1.40 -10.27 -22.43
CA ILE A 309 -2.00 -11.59 -22.61
C ILE A 309 -3.24 -11.71 -21.75
N ASP A 310 -4.38 -12.00 -22.35
CA ASP A 310 -5.56 -12.39 -21.58
C ASP A 310 -5.36 -13.75 -20.91
N VAL A 311 -5.74 -13.85 -19.64
CA VAL A 311 -5.59 -15.09 -18.87
C VAL A 311 -6.53 -16.18 -19.40
N TYR A 312 -7.73 -15.82 -19.83
CA TYR A 312 -8.83 -16.73 -20.15
C TYR A 312 -9.09 -16.81 -21.65
N MET A 313 -8.26 -17.59 -22.34
CA MET A 313 -8.43 -17.85 -23.78
C MET A 313 -8.80 -19.32 -24.05
N PRO A 314 -9.59 -19.60 -25.10
CA PRO A 314 -9.98 -20.95 -25.46
C PRO A 314 -8.79 -21.77 -25.99
N SER A 315 -8.80 -23.08 -25.74
CA SER A 315 -7.78 -24.08 -26.13
C SER A 315 -6.41 -23.97 -25.46
N CYS A 316 -5.88 -22.77 -25.26
CA CYS A 316 -4.61 -22.51 -24.57
C CYS A 316 -4.77 -21.25 -23.70
N SER A 317 -4.64 -21.40 -22.38
CA SER A 317 -4.77 -20.26 -21.46
C SER A 317 -3.60 -19.29 -21.61
N GLY A 318 -3.80 -18.03 -21.22
CA GLY A 318 -2.74 -17.03 -21.26
C GLY A 318 -1.51 -17.42 -20.43
N ILE A 319 -1.73 -18.09 -19.31
CA ILE A 319 -0.66 -18.60 -18.42
C ILE A 319 0.17 -19.67 -19.14
N GLU A 320 -0.48 -20.58 -19.87
CA GLU A 320 0.20 -21.60 -20.67
C GLU A 320 0.99 -20.97 -21.83
N LEU A 321 0.42 -19.99 -22.53
CA LEU A 321 1.13 -19.20 -23.54
C LEU A 321 2.37 -18.50 -22.95
N GLY A 322 2.24 -17.87 -21.78
CA GLY A 322 3.36 -17.24 -21.09
C GLY A 322 4.49 -18.23 -20.77
N ARG A 323 4.15 -19.46 -20.35
CA ARG A 323 5.13 -20.54 -20.12
C ARG A 323 5.83 -20.96 -21.41
N ILE A 324 5.09 -21.05 -22.51
CA ILE A 324 5.65 -21.40 -23.83
C ILE A 324 6.63 -20.31 -24.28
N ILE A 325 6.29 -19.03 -24.14
CA ILE A 325 7.17 -17.90 -24.46
C ILE A 325 8.45 -17.94 -23.62
N ARG A 326 8.34 -18.27 -22.32
CA ARG A 326 9.49 -18.37 -21.41
C ARG A 326 10.42 -19.55 -21.73
N GLN A 327 9.93 -20.58 -22.40
CA GLN A 327 10.77 -21.69 -22.88
C GLN A 327 11.55 -21.34 -24.16
N HIS A 328 11.20 -20.24 -24.82
CA HIS A 328 11.90 -19.78 -26.01
C HIS A 328 13.08 -18.87 -25.64
N GLU A 329 14.31 -19.32 -25.88
CA GLU A 329 15.53 -18.61 -25.45
C GLU A 329 15.59 -17.14 -25.91
N GLU A 330 15.12 -16.88 -27.14
CA GLU A 330 15.10 -15.54 -27.74
C GLU A 330 14.06 -14.60 -27.11
N PHE A 331 12.92 -15.13 -26.64
CA PHE A 331 11.77 -14.36 -26.17
C PHE A 331 11.56 -14.44 -24.66
N ALA A 332 12.35 -15.26 -23.97
CA ALA A 332 12.25 -15.51 -22.53
C ALA A 332 12.40 -14.25 -21.67
N THR A 333 12.99 -13.18 -22.23
CA THR A 333 13.20 -11.90 -21.52
C THR A 333 12.14 -10.83 -21.82
N ILE A 334 11.21 -11.09 -22.74
CA ILE A 334 10.16 -10.13 -23.07
C ILE A 334 9.22 -9.98 -21.87
N PRO A 335 8.95 -8.75 -21.37
CA PRO A 335 7.98 -8.55 -20.30
C PRO A 335 6.58 -9.03 -20.71
N LEU A 336 5.91 -9.75 -19.81
CA LEU A 336 4.51 -10.20 -20.01
C LEU A 336 3.60 -9.44 -19.04
N LEU A 337 2.45 -8.96 -19.53
CA LEU A 337 1.41 -8.31 -18.72
C LEU A 337 0.10 -9.09 -18.87
N PHE A 338 -0.32 -9.77 -17.80
CA PHE A 338 -1.52 -10.61 -17.81
C PHE A 338 -2.78 -9.78 -17.54
N MET A 339 -3.81 -9.94 -18.37
CA MET A 339 -5.11 -9.31 -18.18
C MET A 339 -6.07 -10.33 -17.54
N SER A 340 -6.60 -10.04 -16.36
CA SER A 340 -7.43 -10.98 -15.58
C SER A 340 -8.69 -10.31 -15.04
N ALA A 341 -9.78 -11.06 -14.84
CA ALA A 341 -10.94 -10.57 -14.11
C ALA A 341 -10.60 -10.29 -12.62
N ALA A 342 -11.34 -9.38 -11.99
CA ALA A 342 -11.13 -9.01 -10.59
C ALA A 342 -11.58 -10.13 -9.63
N GLY A 343 -10.66 -10.60 -8.75
CA GLY A 343 -10.99 -11.52 -7.65
C GLY A 343 -10.23 -12.86 -7.64
N ASP A 344 -9.39 -13.12 -8.63
CA ASP A 344 -8.79 -14.44 -8.83
C ASP A 344 -7.41 -14.60 -8.18
N THR A 345 -7.41 -14.81 -6.86
CA THR A 345 -6.18 -14.86 -6.03
C THR A 345 -5.23 -15.99 -6.44
N ASP A 346 -5.77 -17.14 -6.86
CA ASP A 346 -4.98 -18.31 -7.27
C ASP A 346 -4.24 -18.08 -8.60
N ILE A 347 -4.84 -17.31 -9.51
CA ILE A 347 -4.24 -16.89 -10.77
C ILE A 347 -3.13 -15.87 -10.53
N GLN A 348 -3.34 -14.92 -9.62
CA GLN A 348 -2.30 -13.95 -9.22
C GLN A 348 -1.08 -14.67 -8.62
N LEU A 349 -1.31 -15.71 -7.81
CA LEU A 349 -0.26 -16.59 -7.26
C LEU A 349 0.44 -17.43 -8.34
N ALA A 350 -0.29 -17.94 -9.34
CA ALA A 350 0.29 -18.68 -10.46
C ALA A 350 1.17 -17.80 -11.35
N CYS A 351 0.74 -16.58 -11.66
CA CYS A 351 1.49 -15.60 -12.44
C CYS A 351 2.73 -15.08 -11.69
N ALA A 352 2.64 -14.85 -10.38
CA ALA A 352 3.79 -14.48 -9.55
C ALA A 352 4.92 -15.53 -9.59
N ARG A 353 4.56 -16.82 -9.76
CA ARG A 353 5.51 -17.94 -9.87
C ARG A 353 6.19 -18.05 -11.24
N LEU A 354 5.74 -17.31 -12.26
CA LEU A 354 6.29 -17.32 -13.62
C LEU A 354 7.46 -16.35 -13.85
N THR A 355 8.12 -15.88 -12.78
CA THR A 355 9.31 -14.98 -12.78
C THR A 355 9.00 -13.48 -12.87
N SER A 356 8.24 -12.96 -11.90
CA SER A 356 8.08 -11.51 -11.68
C SER A 356 7.29 -10.75 -12.76
N ASP A 357 6.36 -11.43 -13.43
CA ASP A 357 5.38 -10.80 -14.32
C ASP A 357 4.15 -10.32 -13.55
N GLU A 358 3.51 -9.26 -14.05
CA GLU A 358 2.46 -8.53 -13.34
C GLU A 358 1.10 -8.70 -14.02
N PHE A 359 0.02 -8.43 -13.28
CA PHE A 359 -1.35 -8.51 -13.77
C PHE A 359 -2.02 -7.13 -13.79
N ILE A 360 -2.97 -6.98 -14.69
CA ILE A 360 -3.87 -5.85 -14.76
C ILE A 360 -5.32 -6.35 -14.75
N ASN A 361 -6.11 -5.84 -13.82
CA ASN A 361 -7.50 -6.28 -13.67
C ASN A 361 -8.37 -5.67 -14.77
N LYS A 362 -9.09 -6.52 -15.50
CA LYS A 362 -10.20 -6.14 -16.39
C LYS A 362 -11.44 -5.76 -15.56
N PRO A 363 -12.23 -4.76 -15.98
CA PRO A 363 -12.03 -3.91 -17.15
C PRO A 363 -10.88 -2.90 -16.95
N ILE A 364 -10.09 -2.65 -18.00
CA ILE A 364 -8.93 -1.76 -17.96
C ILE A 364 -9.29 -0.40 -18.55
N GLU A 365 -9.25 0.63 -17.72
CA GLU A 365 -9.43 2.00 -18.18
C GLU A 365 -8.28 2.43 -19.13
N PRO A 366 -8.54 3.12 -20.26
CA PRO A 366 -7.52 3.48 -21.25
C PRO A 366 -6.30 4.25 -20.70
N TRP A 367 -6.51 5.17 -19.75
CA TRP A 367 -5.42 5.90 -19.11
C TRP A 367 -4.56 4.99 -18.23
N ARG A 368 -5.18 4.01 -17.55
CA ARG A 368 -4.48 3.02 -16.72
C ARG A 368 -3.66 2.07 -17.57
N LEU A 369 -4.20 1.65 -18.72
CA LEU A 369 -3.49 0.87 -19.73
C LEU A 369 -2.20 1.59 -20.18
N LEU A 370 -2.31 2.87 -20.54
CA LEU A 370 -1.17 3.68 -20.99
C LEU A 370 -0.11 3.88 -19.90
N MET A 371 -0.52 4.11 -18.64
CA MET A 371 0.41 4.26 -17.52
C MET A 371 1.24 3.00 -17.27
N VAL A 372 0.59 1.83 -17.26
CA VAL A 372 1.26 0.54 -16.99
C VAL A 372 2.17 0.17 -18.15
N ILE A 373 1.75 0.39 -19.40
CA ILE A 373 2.54 0.06 -20.58
C ILE A 373 3.81 0.92 -20.68
N LYS A 374 3.72 2.22 -20.37
CA LYS A 374 4.85 3.15 -20.50
C LYS A 374 6.09 2.68 -19.73
N SER A 375 5.93 2.20 -18.49
CA SER A 375 7.05 1.73 -17.67
C SER A 375 7.61 0.37 -18.14
N ARG A 376 6.73 -0.50 -18.64
CA ARG A 376 7.07 -1.90 -19.00
C ARG A 376 7.74 -2.00 -20.37
N VAL A 377 7.29 -1.23 -21.35
CA VAL A 377 7.85 -1.24 -22.70
C VAL A 377 9.26 -0.64 -22.74
N LEU A 378 9.55 0.33 -21.86
CA LEU A 378 10.91 0.84 -21.62
C LEU A 378 11.85 -0.25 -21.11
N ARG A 379 11.39 -1.06 -20.13
CA ARG A 379 12.14 -2.21 -19.61
C ARG A 379 12.43 -3.23 -20.72
N GLY A 380 11.44 -3.57 -21.56
CA GLY A 380 11.61 -4.51 -22.66
C GLY A 380 12.67 -4.08 -23.68
N ARG A 381 12.63 -2.80 -24.11
CA ARG A 381 13.64 -2.24 -25.01
C ARG A 381 15.04 -2.25 -24.39
N LEU A 382 15.17 -1.93 -23.10
CA LEU A 382 16.44 -1.97 -22.37
C LEU A 382 17.00 -3.40 -22.23
N LEU A 383 16.16 -4.39 -21.96
CA LEU A 383 16.57 -5.79 -21.88
C LEU A 383 17.05 -6.29 -23.25
N ARG A 384 16.31 -5.98 -24.31
CA ARG A 384 16.67 -6.35 -25.68
C ARG A 384 17.97 -5.69 -26.16
N ALA A 385 18.18 -4.41 -25.84
CA ALA A 385 19.43 -3.71 -26.14
C ALA A 385 20.64 -4.34 -25.44
N LYS A 386 20.44 -4.98 -24.27
CA LYS A 386 21.49 -5.73 -23.56
C LYS A 386 21.70 -7.14 -24.15
N THR A 387 20.66 -7.81 -24.62
CA THR A 387 20.77 -9.14 -25.25
C THR A 387 21.49 -9.10 -26.61
N GLY A 388 21.34 -8.01 -27.37
CA GLY A 388 22.05 -7.82 -28.66
C GLY A 388 23.56 -7.57 -28.54
N SER A 389 24.09 -7.33 -27.33
CA SER A 389 25.51 -7.16 -27.05
C SER A 389 25.98 -8.30 -26.15
N LEU A 390 26.51 -9.36 -26.75
CA LEU A 390 27.07 -10.53 -26.06
C LEU A 390 28.04 -10.13 -24.93
N THR A 391 27.55 -10.15 -23.69
CA THR A 391 28.16 -10.77 -22.50
C THR A 391 27.20 -10.56 -21.32
N LEU A 392 26.52 -11.64 -20.92
CA LEU A 392 25.85 -11.73 -19.62
C LEU A 392 26.92 -11.66 -18.53
N SER A 393 27.28 -10.44 -18.12
CA SER A 393 28.00 -10.19 -16.87
C SER A 393 26.95 -10.08 -15.76
N GLU A 394 27.14 -10.89 -14.72
CA GLU A 394 26.34 -11.09 -13.49
C GLU A 394 25.97 -9.81 -12.70
N THR A 395 26.28 -8.62 -13.21
CA THR A 395 26.19 -7.35 -12.49
C THR A 395 24.78 -6.75 -12.44
N SER A 396 23.88 -7.10 -13.38
CA SER A 396 22.54 -6.47 -13.50
C SER A 396 21.42 -7.16 -12.71
N VAL A 397 21.73 -8.19 -11.93
CA VAL A 397 20.80 -8.82 -10.96
C VAL A 397 20.87 -8.11 -9.59
N SER A 398 21.72 -7.09 -9.41
CA SER A 398 22.18 -6.63 -8.09
C SER A 398 21.51 -5.40 -7.47
N GLN A 399 20.51 -4.76 -8.11
CA GLN A 399 19.83 -3.56 -7.60
C GLN A 399 18.28 -3.65 -7.61
N ASP A 400 17.63 -2.98 -6.67
CA ASP A 400 16.19 -2.74 -6.57
C ASP A 400 15.75 -1.70 -7.61
N MET A 401 14.67 -2.03 -8.35
CA MET A 401 14.27 -1.26 -9.53
C MET A 401 13.49 0.02 -9.18
N LEU A 402 12.91 0.11 -7.99
CA LEU A 402 12.20 1.31 -7.55
C LEU A 402 13.16 2.35 -6.98
N THR A 403 14.05 1.92 -6.08
CA THR A 403 14.91 2.82 -5.29
C THR A 403 16.34 2.94 -5.81
N GLY A 404 16.78 2.04 -6.71
CA GLY A 404 18.15 1.97 -7.20
C GLY A 404 19.16 1.40 -6.19
N LEU A 405 18.71 1.04 -4.99
CA LEU A 405 19.55 0.47 -3.94
C LEU A 405 20.01 -0.96 -4.29
N PRO A 406 21.15 -1.44 -3.77
CA PRO A 406 21.53 -2.86 -3.81
C PRO A 406 20.39 -3.82 -3.43
N LYS A 407 20.35 -5.02 -4.02
CA LYS A 407 19.48 -6.11 -3.54
C LYS A 407 20.04 -6.78 -2.29
N PHE A 408 19.15 -7.34 -1.48
CA PHE A 408 19.45 -8.11 -0.28
C PHE A 408 20.57 -9.16 -0.45
N ALA A 409 20.55 -9.91 -1.56
CA ALA A 409 21.56 -10.92 -1.86
C ALA A 409 23.00 -10.37 -1.89
N LYS A 410 23.18 -9.11 -2.33
CA LYS A 410 24.49 -8.45 -2.35
C LYS A 410 24.96 -8.13 -0.93
N ILE A 411 24.09 -7.56 -0.09
CA ILE A 411 24.43 -7.29 1.33
C ILE A 411 24.79 -8.59 2.04
N ARG A 412 24.00 -9.66 1.88
CA ARG A 412 24.28 -10.97 2.52
C ARG A 412 25.67 -11.49 2.17
N SER A 413 26.03 -11.46 0.88
CA SER A 413 27.36 -11.90 0.42
C SER A 413 28.51 -11.05 0.97
N ILE A 414 28.31 -9.74 1.10
CA ILE A 414 29.29 -8.81 1.66
C ILE A 414 29.44 -9.05 3.18
N LEU A 415 28.31 -9.24 3.87
CA LEU A 415 28.26 -9.50 5.30
C LEU A 415 29.00 -10.79 5.65
N ASP A 416 28.78 -11.88 4.92
CA ASP A 416 29.50 -13.15 5.12
C ASP A 416 31.01 -12.97 4.92
N ASN A 417 31.43 -12.24 3.89
CA ASN A 417 32.85 -11.98 3.63
C ASN A 417 33.48 -11.14 4.75
N ILE A 418 32.81 -10.07 5.18
CA ILE A 418 33.29 -9.21 6.27
C ILE A 418 33.37 -10.02 7.57
N LEU A 419 32.37 -10.82 7.92
CA LEU A 419 32.35 -11.62 9.15
C LEU A 419 33.46 -12.69 9.17
N GLN A 420 33.81 -13.28 8.02
CA GLN A 420 34.90 -14.25 7.90
C GLN A 420 36.29 -13.61 8.03
N ASN A 421 36.44 -12.36 7.58
CA ASN A 421 37.73 -11.65 7.53
C ASN A 421 37.85 -10.51 8.57
N ARG A 422 36.98 -10.48 9.58
CA ARG A 422 36.90 -9.34 10.52
C ARG A 422 38.08 -9.28 11.50
N ASP A 423 38.51 -8.05 11.77
CA ASP A 423 39.24 -7.75 13.01
C ASP A 423 38.24 -7.85 14.19
N PRO A 424 38.55 -8.58 15.28
CA PRO A 424 37.73 -8.63 16.48
C PRO A 424 37.38 -7.26 17.10
N LYS A 425 38.11 -6.20 16.75
CA LYS A 425 37.85 -4.82 17.21
C LYS A 425 36.97 -3.99 16.28
N ALA A 426 36.69 -4.45 15.06
CA ALA A 426 35.83 -3.74 14.12
C ALA A 426 34.36 -3.94 14.50
N LEU A 427 33.64 -2.84 14.75
CA LEU A 427 32.20 -2.89 15.01
C LEU A 427 31.46 -2.96 13.69
N ILE A 428 30.77 -4.08 13.49
CA ILE A 428 29.88 -4.31 12.36
C ILE A 428 28.47 -4.35 12.93
N ALA A 429 27.56 -3.58 12.37
CA ALA A 429 26.16 -3.60 12.77
C ALA A 429 25.25 -3.71 11.55
N VAL A 430 24.13 -4.40 11.74
CA VAL A 430 23.02 -4.45 10.80
C VAL A 430 21.85 -3.69 11.43
N VAL A 431 21.26 -2.79 10.65
CA VAL A 431 20.13 -1.97 11.03
C VAL A 431 18.98 -2.30 10.08
N LYS A 432 17.86 -2.79 10.60
CA LYS A 432 16.61 -2.95 9.85
C LYS A 432 15.67 -1.81 10.17
N ILE A 433 15.04 -1.24 9.15
CA ILE A 433 14.17 -0.07 9.22
C ILE A 433 12.84 -0.44 8.55
N ASP A 434 11.73 -0.23 9.23
CA ASP A 434 10.37 -0.49 8.73
C ASP A 434 9.50 0.75 8.90
N LEU A 435 8.80 1.17 7.83
CA LEU A 435 7.94 2.36 7.89
C LEU A 435 6.58 2.04 8.51
N ARG A 436 6.24 2.73 9.59
CA ARG A 436 4.93 2.53 10.24
C ARG A 436 3.79 2.98 9.34
N ASN A 437 2.77 2.12 9.26
CA ASN A 437 1.50 2.40 8.58
C ASN A 437 1.66 2.86 7.11
N PHE A 438 2.72 2.46 6.43
CA PHE A 438 2.97 2.89 5.04
C PHE A 438 1.84 2.49 4.08
N HIS A 439 1.19 1.35 4.34
CA HIS A 439 -0.03 0.93 3.63
C HIS A 439 -1.15 1.98 3.68
N THR A 440 -1.24 2.79 4.75
CA THR A 440 -2.23 3.88 4.85
C THR A 440 -1.94 4.98 3.84
N ILE A 441 -0.66 5.29 3.59
CA ILE A 441 -0.24 6.22 2.54
C ILE A 441 -0.65 5.68 1.17
N ASN A 442 -0.39 4.40 0.90
CA ASN A 442 -0.82 3.76 -0.35
C ASN A 442 -2.34 3.76 -0.53
N ASN A 443 -3.10 3.55 0.54
CA ASN A 443 -4.56 3.50 0.49
C ASN A 443 -5.18 4.89 0.29
N LEU A 444 -4.60 5.94 0.88
CA LEU A 444 -5.12 7.31 0.82
C LEU A 444 -4.69 8.05 -0.44
N TYR A 445 -3.43 7.88 -0.88
CA TYR A 445 -2.81 8.66 -1.95
C TYR A 445 -2.41 7.82 -3.18
N GLY A 446 -2.59 6.50 -3.10
CA GLY A 446 -2.26 5.58 -4.18
C GLY A 446 -0.80 5.14 -4.18
N TYR A 447 -0.53 3.97 -4.78
CA TYR A 447 0.80 3.37 -4.85
C TYR A 447 1.84 4.23 -5.59
N TYR A 448 1.45 5.07 -6.55
CA TYR A 448 2.38 5.98 -7.23
C TYR A 448 2.99 7.00 -6.25
N PHE A 449 2.15 7.57 -5.39
CA PHE A 449 2.61 8.50 -4.37
C PHE A 449 3.47 7.77 -3.33
N GLY A 450 3.07 6.57 -2.90
CA GLY A 450 3.90 5.72 -2.06
C GLY A 450 5.28 5.43 -2.67
N ASP A 451 5.33 5.07 -3.95
CA ASP A 451 6.57 4.82 -4.67
C ASP A 451 7.50 6.05 -4.68
N GLN A 452 6.95 7.26 -4.87
CA GLN A 452 7.73 8.51 -4.77
C GLN A 452 8.27 8.74 -3.35
N VAL A 453 7.47 8.44 -2.32
CA VAL A 453 7.89 8.53 -0.92
C VAL A 453 9.04 7.55 -0.63
N LEU A 454 8.95 6.30 -1.10
CA LEU A 454 10.02 5.30 -0.95
C LEU A 454 11.30 5.69 -1.69
N GLN A 455 11.17 6.26 -2.90
CA GLN A 455 12.30 6.78 -3.67
C GLN A 455 12.99 7.95 -2.96
N ARG A 456 12.21 8.88 -2.41
CA ARG A 456 12.75 10.01 -1.65
C ARG A 456 13.42 9.55 -0.37
N LEU A 457 12.78 8.66 0.39
CA LEU A 457 13.36 8.11 1.60
C LEU A 457 14.67 7.38 1.31
N ALA A 458 14.71 6.53 0.27
CA ALA A 458 15.94 5.87 -0.14
C ALA A 458 17.06 6.88 -0.43
N TRP A 459 16.73 8.02 -1.06
CA TRP A 459 17.69 9.08 -1.33
C TRP A 459 18.18 9.76 -0.03
N GLU A 460 17.26 10.15 0.87
CA GLU A 460 17.55 10.80 2.15
C GLU A 460 18.42 9.90 3.05
N LEU A 461 18.05 8.63 3.20
CA LEU A 461 18.83 7.65 3.96
C LEU A 461 20.23 7.48 3.35
N THR A 462 20.35 7.50 2.02
CA THR A 462 21.64 7.43 1.33
C THR A 462 22.52 8.64 1.63
N GLN A 463 21.94 9.84 1.83
CA GLN A 463 22.72 11.04 2.16
C GLN A 463 23.36 10.98 3.55
N CYS A 464 22.83 10.14 4.44
CA CYS A 464 23.40 9.96 5.77
C CYS A 464 24.62 9.02 5.77
N LEU A 465 24.78 8.15 4.77
CA LEU A 465 25.70 7.02 4.81
C LEU A 465 27.17 7.41 4.60
N ASP A 466 28.07 6.73 5.31
CA ASP A 466 29.50 6.77 5.02
C ASP A 466 29.85 5.90 3.80
N ALA A 467 31.04 6.13 3.21
CA ALA A 467 31.50 5.42 2.00
C ALA A 467 31.60 3.88 2.11
N LYS A 468 31.57 3.32 3.32
CA LYS A 468 31.62 1.87 3.58
C LYS A 468 30.28 1.30 4.05
N ASP A 469 29.29 2.14 4.25
CA ASP A 469 27.97 1.69 4.65
C ASP A 469 27.16 1.32 3.40
N ILE A 470 26.26 0.35 3.55
CA ILE A 470 25.48 -0.17 2.42
C ILE A 470 24.02 -0.25 2.82
N LEU A 471 23.19 0.52 2.14
CA LEU A 471 21.74 0.49 2.28
C LEU A 471 21.13 -0.42 1.18
N CYS A 472 20.19 -1.28 1.55
CA CYS A 472 19.33 -2.00 0.63
C CYS A 472 17.86 -1.81 1.00
N ARG A 473 17.00 -2.08 0.02
CA ARG A 473 15.58 -2.34 0.27
C ARG A 473 15.35 -3.84 0.23
N GLU A 474 14.81 -4.39 1.30
CA GLU A 474 14.57 -5.84 1.44
C GLU A 474 13.25 -6.21 0.76
N SER A 475 12.18 -5.53 1.15
CA SER A 475 10.84 -5.73 0.62
C SER A 475 10.01 -4.44 0.82
N ALA A 476 8.89 -4.28 0.10
CA ALA A 476 7.88 -3.23 0.30
C ALA A 476 8.38 -1.89 0.92
N ASP A 477 8.24 -1.72 2.22
CA ASP A 477 8.56 -0.56 3.04
C ASP A 477 9.71 -0.81 4.05
N GLU A 478 10.48 -1.87 3.83
CA GLU A 478 11.58 -2.33 4.69
C GLU A 478 12.96 -2.06 4.05
N PHE A 479 13.86 -1.49 4.84
CA PHE A 479 15.24 -1.20 4.45
C PHE A 479 16.23 -1.87 5.41
N ILE A 480 17.39 -2.26 4.89
CA ILE A 480 18.50 -2.77 5.69
C ILE A 480 19.73 -1.94 5.42
N LEU A 481 20.41 -1.55 6.49
CA LEU A 481 21.65 -0.82 6.46
C LEU A 481 22.75 -1.61 7.16
N LEU A 482 23.82 -1.87 6.41
CA LEU A 482 25.07 -2.41 6.94
C LEU A 482 26.00 -1.25 7.32
N ILE A 483 26.40 -1.23 8.58
CA ILE A 483 27.32 -0.26 9.15
C ILE A 483 28.65 -0.94 9.44
N SER A 484 29.75 -0.38 8.94
CA SER A 484 31.10 -0.97 9.11
C SER A 484 32.21 0.01 9.47
N ASN A 485 31.93 1.32 9.55
CA ASN A 485 32.94 2.36 9.76
C ASN A 485 32.99 2.92 11.20
N HIS A 486 32.17 2.39 12.10
CA HIS A 486 32.00 2.94 13.44
C HIS A 486 32.93 2.30 14.47
N ASN A 487 33.38 3.08 15.45
CA ASN A 487 34.36 2.66 16.47
C ASN A 487 33.77 2.54 17.88
N SER A 488 32.49 2.89 18.06
CA SER A 488 31.79 2.78 19.33
C SER A 488 30.27 2.73 19.14
N GLU A 489 29.57 2.11 20.10
CA GLU A 489 28.11 2.11 20.16
C GLU A 489 27.52 3.53 20.26
N TYR A 490 28.25 4.46 20.89
CA TYR A 490 27.88 5.88 20.93
C TYR A 490 27.81 6.50 19.52
N SER A 491 28.79 6.19 18.66
CA SER A 491 28.81 6.71 17.29
C SER A 491 27.68 6.13 16.44
N ILE A 492 27.31 4.86 16.66
CA ILE A 492 26.15 4.24 15.99
C ILE A 492 24.87 4.95 16.45
N ASN A 493 24.69 5.19 17.75
CA ASN A 493 23.50 5.89 18.25
C ASN A 493 23.32 7.30 17.67
N GLN A 494 24.41 8.05 17.48
CA GLN A 494 24.34 9.37 16.83
C GLN A 494 23.93 9.27 15.37
N PHE A 495 24.44 8.26 14.68
CA PHE A 495 24.08 7.99 13.29
C PHE A 495 22.61 7.57 13.15
N ILE A 496 22.11 6.69 14.01
CA ILE A 496 20.68 6.30 14.02
C ILE A 496 19.77 7.51 14.27
N ARG A 497 20.16 8.44 15.16
CA ARG A 497 19.41 9.70 15.34
C ARG A 497 19.35 10.51 14.05
N SER A 498 20.43 10.57 13.28
CA SER A 498 20.42 11.26 11.98
C SER A 498 19.52 10.56 10.95
N LEU A 499 19.45 9.22 10.96
CA LEU A 499 18.52 8.47 10.12
C LEU A 499 17.05 8.73 10.48
N ASN A 500 16.71 8.79 11.77
CA ASN A 500 15.36 9.14 12.20
C ASN A 500 14.95 10.55 11.73
N ILE A 501 15.86 11.52 11.85
CA ILE A 501 15.63 12.88 11.33
C ILE A 501 15.41 12.86 9.80
N ALA A 502 16.15 12.03 9.07
CA ALA A 502 15.99 11.88 7.62
C ALA A 502 14.63 11.26 7.24
N VAL A 503 14.15 10.26 8.01
CA VAL A 503 12.80 9.69 7.86
C VAL A 503 11.74 10.77 8.08
N ASP A 504 11.83 11.51 9.19
CA ASP A 504 10.87 12.56 9.54
C ASP A 504 10.81 13.68 8.47
N ASN A 505 11.95 14.05 7.91
CA ASN A 505 12.08 15.16 6.94
C ASN A 505 11.77 14.78 5.49
N THR A 506 11.44 13.51 5.21
CA THR A 506 11.16 13.03 3.84
C THR A 506 9.95 13.74 3.18
N ASN A 507 9.13 14.50 3.94
CA ASN A 507 7.81 14.95 3.53
C ASN A 507 7.65 16.43 3.09
N ASP A 508 8.72 17.17 2.77
CA ASP A 508 8.64 18.60 2.44
C ASP A 508 8.40 18.94 0.94
N ALA A 509 7.95 17.97 0.13
CA ALA A 509 7.99 18.07 -1.33
C ALA A 509 6.73 18.66 -2.01
N GLU A 510 5.54 18.59 -1.40
CA GLU A 510 4.31 19.17 -1.98
C GLU A 510 3.55 20.00 -0.94
N LYS A 511 3.35 21.30 -1.25
CA LYS A 511 2.75 22.32 -0.36
C LYS A 511 1.29 22.05 0.08
N HIS A 512 0.75 20.85 -0.13
CA HIS A 512 -0.65 20.54 0.14
C HIS A 512 -0.91 19.26 0.97
N THR A 513 0.11 18.53 1.44
CA THR A 513 -0.12 17.31 2.25
C THR A 513 0.88 17.15 3.40
N ASN A 514 0.38 17.33 4.63
CA ASN A 514 1.13 17.04 5.87
C ASN A 514 1.05 15.52 6.16
N ILE A 515 2.04 14.75 5.72
CA ILE A 515 2.17 13.32 6.03
C ILE A 515 3.38 13.16 6.96
N ALA A 516 3.14 12.69 8.17
CA ALA A 516 4.22 12.35 9.10
C ALA A 516 4.66 10.92 8.83
N LEU A 517 5.90 10.74 8.34
CA LEU A 517 6.54 9.44 8.27
C LEU A 517 7.20 9.12 9.61
N SER A 518 7.21 7.84 9.98
CA SER A 518 7.93 7.35 11.14
C SER A 518 8.37 5.91 10.89
N ALA A 519 9.47 5.49 11.51
CA ALA A 519 10.04 4.16 11.28
C ALA A 519 10.41 3.45 12.58
N ASP A 520 10.18 2.15 12.62
CA ASP A 520 10.76 1.27 13.64
C ASP A 520 12.14 0.79 13.20
N ILE A 521 13.09 0.79 14.13
CA ILE A 521 14.48 0.42 13.84
C ILE A 521 14.96 -0.70 14.77
N GLY A 522 15.40 -1.80 14.17
CA GLY A 522 16.07 -2.91 14.85
C GLY A 522 17.57 -2.93 14.56
N ILE A 523 18.41 -3.00 15.59
CA ILE A 523 19.87 -2.94 15.45
C ILE A 523 20.51 -4.18 16.05
N ALA A 524 21.35 -4.89 15.29
CA ALA A 524 22.18 -5.97 15.80
C ALA A 524 23.65 -5.72 15.52
N CYS A 525 24.49 -5.83 16.55
CA CYS A 525 25.94 -5.69 16.44
C CYS A 525 26.57 -7.09 16.40
N ALA A 526 27.51 -7.30 15.48
CA ALA A 526 28.25 -8.54 15.39
C ALA A 526 29.05 -8.77 16.68
N SER A 527 28.78 -9.89 17.33
CA SER A 527 29.53 -10.37 18.49
C SER A 527 30.61 -11.37 18.07
N ASN A 528 31.54 -11.69 18.97
CA ASN A 528 32.51 -12.76 18.76
C ASN A 528 31.84 -14.11 18.45
N GLU A 529 30.60 -14.31 18.89
CA GLU A 529 29.82 -15.54 18.68
C GLU A 529 29.02 -15.54 17.37
N THR A 530 28.94 -14.41 16.66
CA THR A 530 28.23 -14.29 15.38
C THR A 530 29.03 -14.98 14.27
N LYS A 531 28.47 -16.04 13.68
CA LYS A 531 29.17 -16.95 12.76
C LYS A 531 28.94 -16.64 11.28
N ASN A 532 27.75 -16.16 10.92
CA ASN A 532 27.36 -15.92 9.53
C ASN A 532 26.42 -14.71 9.43
N ALA A 533 26.15 -14.30 8.19
CA ALA A 533 25.26 -13.19 7.87
C ALA A 533 23.83 -13.41 8.42
N ASP A 534 23.30 -14.62 8.26
CA ASP A 534 21.92 -14.97 8.64
C ASP A 534 21.69 -14.81 10.15
N ASP A 535 22.65 -15.23 10.98
CA ASP A 535 22.57 -15.08 12.43
C ASP A 535 22.46 -13.62 12.87
N LEU A 536 23.13 -12.69 12.15
CA LEU A 536 23.12 -11.27 12.48
C LEU A 536 21.85 -10.56 11.95
N LEU A 537 21.37 -10.98 10.78
CA LEU A 537 20.11 -10.51 10.20
C LEU A 537 18.92 -10.93 11.06
N ASP A 538 18.86 -12.20 11.48
CA ASP A 538 17.86 -12.71 12.43
C ASP A 538 17.83 -11.91 13.74
N GLN A 539 19.00 -11.49 14.23
CA GLN A 539 19.09 -10.68 15.46
C GLN A 539 18.54 -9.28 15.25
N ALA A 540 18.79 -8.67 14.08
CA ALA A 540 18.25 -7.37 13.74
C ALA A 540 16.73 -7.44 13.55
N ASP A 541 16.21 -8.53 12.98
CA ASP A 541 14.76 -8.82 12.90
C ASP A 541 14.12 -8.94 14.27
N ALA A 542 14.70 -9.72 15.17
CA ALA A 542 14.20 -9.86 16.54
C ALA A 542 14.19 -8.51 17.28
N ALA A 543 15.17 -7.64 17.01
CA ALA A 543 15.21 -6.29 17.56
C ALA A 543 14.12 -5.39 16.96
N LEU A 544 13.94 -5.41 15.63
CA LEU A 544 12.90 -4.66 14.92
C LEU A 544 11.50 -5.06 15.39
N PHE A 545 11.26 -6.36 15.55
CA PHE A 545 9.99 -6.88 16.08
C PHE A 545 9.71 -6.38 17.50
N ASN A 546 10.74 -6.16 18.33
CA ASN A 546 10.54 -5.56 19.65
C ASN A 546 10.33 -4.03 19.58
N ALA A 547 10.94 -3.33 18.62
CA ALA A 547 10.69 -1.91 18.37
C ALA A 547 9.22 -1.67 17.96
N LYS A 548 8.67 -2.52 17.08
CA LYS A 548 7.27 -2.46 16.60
C LYS A 548 6.21 -2.56 17.71
N LYS A 549 6.57 -3.01 18.92
CA LYS A 549 5.63 -3.11 20.06
C LYS A 549 5.38 -1.77 20.76
N SER A 550 6.25 -0.79 20.55
CA SER A 550 6.05 0.54 21.12
C SER A 550 4.87 1.24 20.43
N PRO A 551 4.01 1.99 21.14
CA PRO A 551 2.92 2.75 20.52
C PRO A 551 3.43 3.85 19.58
N THR A 552 4.67 4.31 19.76
CA THR A 552 5.37 5.26 18.89
C THR A 552 6.59 4.62 18.25
N ALA A 553 7.04 5.14 17.10
CA ALA A 553 8.28 4.70 16.46
C ALA A 553 9.43 4.61 17.48
N ASP A 554 10.13 3.47 17.48
CA ASP A 554 11.16 3.16 18.47
C ASP A 554 12.42 2.55 17.83
N VAL A 555 13.53 2.62 18.57
CA VAL A 555 14.83 2.07 18.18
C VAL A 555 15.23 1.02 19.21
N CYS A 556 15.40 -0.22 18.77
CA CYS A 556 15.73 -1.32 19.65
C CYS A 556 17.06 -2.00 19.25
N TYR A 557 17.95 -2.19 20.22
CA TYR A 557 19.16 -2.99 20.06
C TYR A 557 18.89 -4.44 20.46
N TYR A 558 19.39 -5.38 19.67
CA TYR A 558 19.28 -6.80 19.94
C TYR A 558 19.89 -7.16 21.29
N LYS A 559 19.14 -7.98 22.04
CA LYS A 559 19.61 -8.64 23.26
C LYS A 559 19.30 -10.12 23.14
N SER A 560 20.14 -10.97 23.71
CA SER A 560 20.00 -12.44 23.60
C SER A 560 18.61 -12.98 23.96
N TRP A 561 17.93 -12.37 24.93
CA TRP A 561 16.56 -12.75 25.33
C TRP A 561 15.49 -12.51 24.25
N MET A 562 15.75 -11.68 23.24
CA MET A 562 14.77 -11.32 22.20
C MET A 562 14.48 -12.49 21.26
N LYS A 563 15.52 -13.24 20.82
CA LYS A 563 15.37 -14.42 19.96
C LYS A 563 14.60 -15.54 20.68
N ASP A 564 14.81 -15.67 22.00
CA ASP A 564 14.03 -16.59 22.82
C ASP A 564 12.57 -16.16 22.94
N LYS A 565 12.30 -14.84 23.06
CA LYS A 565 10.94 -14.29 23.12
C LYS A 565 10.17 -14.50 21.82
N GLU A 566 10.82 -14.37 20.67
CA GLU A 566 10.21 -14.58 19.34
C GLU A 566 9.90 -16.05 19.07
N LYS A 567 10.84 -16.96 19.34
CA LYS A 567 10.56 -18.41 19.31
C LYS A 567 9.42 -18.78 20.24
N ASN A 568 9.38 -18.16 21.43
CA ASN A 568 8.30 -18.33 22.37
C ASN A 568 6.97 -17.82 21.82
N HIS A 569 6.95 -16.69 21.11
CA HIS A 569 5.77 -16.11 20.48
C HIS A 569 5.20 -17.02 19.38
N PHE A 570 6.03 -17.51 18.45
CA PHE A 570 5.62 -18.50 17.44
C PHE A 570 5.09 -19.80 18.05
N SER A 571 5.76 -20.29 19.10
CA SER A 571 5.31 -21.49 19.82
C SER A 571 3.95 -21.26 20.49
N LEU A 572 3.76 -20.12 21.15
CA LEU A 572 2.49 -19.74 21.77
C LEU A 572 1.38 -19.58 20.72
N ALA A 573 1.65 -18.89 19.61
CA ALA A 573 0.71 -18.70 18.50
C ALA A 573 0.16 -20.04 17.97
N ARG A 574 0.99 -21.08 17.91
CA ARG A 574 0.58 -22.43 17.52
C ARG A 574 -0.20 -23.18 18.61
N SER A 575 0.10 -22.90 19.88
CA SER A 575 -0.55 -23.53 21.03
C SER A 575 -1.92 -22.94 21.35
N ILE A 576 -2.23 -21.69 20.95
CA ILE A 576 -3.51 -21.02 21.22
C ILE A 576 -4.72 -21.83 20.78
N ILE A 577 -4.71 -22.35 19.55
CA ILE A 577 -5.85 -23.12 19.01
C ILE A 577 -6.10 -24.37 19.87
N LYS A 578 -5.03 -25.11 20.22
CA LYS A 578 -5.12 -26.28 21.08
C LYS A 578 -5.56 -25.92 22.50
N GLY A 579 -5.12 -24.77 23.02
CA GLY A 579 -5.50 -24.29 24.34
C GLY A 579 -6.98 -23.93 24.42
N LEU A 580 -7.54 -23.33 23.36
CA LEU A 580 -8.98 -23.07 23.26
C LEU A 580 -9.77 -24.39 23.21
N GLU A 581 -9.35 -25.36 22.40
CA GLU A 581 -10.00 -26.68 22.30
C GLU A 581 -9.95 -27.48 23.60
N LYS A 582 -8.90 -27.30 24.41
CA LYS A 582 -8.69 -27.98 25.69
C LYS A 582 -9.20 -27.21 26.90
N GLU A 583 -9.89 -26.09 26.69
CA GLU A 583 -10.38 -25.20 27.76
C GLU A 583 -9.29 -24.72 28.73
N GLU A 584 -8.05 -24.55 28.24
CA GLU A 584 -6.90 -24.08 29.03
C GLU A 584 -6.98 -22.59 29.39
N PHE A 585 -7.89 -21.84 28.75
CA PHE A 585 -8.19 -20.45 29.07
C PHE A 585 -9.24 -20.37 30.17
N ILE A 586 -8.87 -19.74 31.27
CA ILE A 586 -9.70 -19.63 32.47
C ILE A 586 -9.94 -18.18 32.87
N SER A 587 -11.09 -17.90 33.47
CA SER A 587 -11.38 -16.62 34.10
C SER A 587 -10.85 -16.58 35.54
N VAL A 588 -10.07 -15.55 35.85
CA VAL A 588 -9.79 -15.13 37.24
C VAL A 588 -10.55 -13.85 37.53
N TYR A 589 -10.89 -13.62 38.79
CA TYR A 589 -11.83 -12.57 39.19
C TYR A 589 -11.12 -11.58 40.10
N GLN A 590 -11.15 -10.30 39.72
CA GLN A 590 -10.62 -9.21 40.55
C GLN A 590 -11.78 -8.45 41.20
N PRO A 591 -11.84 -8.35 42.53
CA PRO A 591 -12.95 -7.69 43.20
C PRO A 591 -12.90 -6.16 43.07
N ILE A 592 -14.08 -5.57 42.87
CA ILE A 592 -14.31 -4.12 42.79
C ILE A 592 -15.06 -3.66 44.04
N PHE A 593 -14.55 -2.61 44.68
CA PHE A 593 -15.08 -2.10 45.95
C PHE A 593 -15.60 -0.68 45.83
N SER A 594 -16.56 -0.33 46.68
CA SER A 594 -16.97 1.06 46.91
C SER A 594 -15.88 1.83 47.67
N VAL A 595 -15.49 3.01 47.17
CA VAL A 595 -14.49 3.88 47.83
C VAL A 595 -15.02 4.43 49.16
N SER A 596 -16.32 4.74 49.22
CA SER A 596 -16.97 5.34 50.38
C SER A 596 -17.25 4.31 51.48
N THR A 597 -17.77 3.14 51.13
CA THR A 597 -18.22 2.14 52.10
C THR A 597 -17.24 0.98 52.31
N GLY A 598 -16.32 0.75 51.36
CA GLY A 598 -15.43 -0.40 51.36
C GLY A 598 -16.12 -1.74 51.08
N LYS A 599 -17.41 -1.73 50.72
CA LYS A 599 -18.18 -2.94 50.39
C LYS A 599 -17.79 -3.46 49.01
N LEU A 600 -17.80 -4.79 48.86
CA LEU A 600 -17.69 -5.47 47.57
C LEU A 600 -18.92 -5.12 46.72
N MET A 601 -18.68 -4.75 45.46
CA MET A 601 -19.73 -4.35 44.52
C MET A 601 -19.87 -5.33 43.35
N GLY A 602 -18.76 -5.97 42.95
CA GLY A 602 -18.71 -6.86 41.80
C GLY A 602 -17.30 -7.34 41.55
N PHE A 603 -17.11 -7.99 40.41
CA PHE A 603 -15.81 -8.49 39.97
C PHE A 603 -15.56 -8.15 38.52
N GLU A 604 -14.30 -7.97 38.16
CA GLU A 604 -13.82 -8.03 36.78
C GLU A 604 -13.30 -9.43 36.48
N ALA A 605 -13.80 -10.03 35.40
CA ALA A 605 -13.31 -11.28 34.88
C ALA A 605 -12.15 -11.03 33.92
N LEU A 606 -10.99 -11.57 34.28
CA LEU A 606 -9.75 -11.45 33.54
C LEU A 606 -9.33 -12.80 32.99
N ALA A 607 -9.02 -12.84 31.70
CA ALA A 607 -8.54 -14.06 31.06
C ALA A 607 -7.13 -14.42 31.56
N ARG A 608 -6.89 -15.71 31.80
CA ARG A 608 -5.57 -16.31 32.06
C ARG A 608 -5.47 -17.60 31.26
N TRP A 609 -4.26 -17.90 30.78
CA TRP A 609 -4.01 -19.15 30.07
C TRP A 609 -3.18 -20.09 30.93
N GLN A 610 -3.74 -21.23 31.32
CA GLN A 610 -3.04 -22.32 31.99
C GLN A 610 -2.26 -23.15 30.95
N HIS A 611 -1.14 -22.62 30.47
CA HIS A 611 -0.31 -23.30 29.50
C HIS A 611 0.43 -24.50 30.13
N PRO A 612 0.40 -25.70 29.52
CA PRO A 612 1.00 -26.92 30.08
C PRO A 612 2.47 -26.76 30.51
N ASP A 613 3.29 -26.15 29.64
CA ASP A 613 4.74 -26.00 29.89
C ASP A 613 5.15 -24.68 30.58
N LYS A 614 4.32 -23.63 30.51
CA LYS A 614 4.70 -22.25 30.88
C LYS A 614 3.95 -21.69 32.10
N LYS A 615 3.22 -22.55 32.82
CA LYS A 615 2.33 -22.17 33.95
C LYS A 615 1.21 -21.23 33.47
N VAL A 616 0.92 -20.17 34.22
CA VAL A 616 -0.19 -19.24 33.97
C VAL A 616 0.31 -18.00 33.24
N LEU A 617 -0.17 -17.78 32.02
CA LEU A 617 0.15 -16.61 31.21
C LEU A 617 -0.90 -15.51 31.36
N GLY A 618 -0.46 -14.26 31.27
CA GLY A 618 -1.31 -13.08 31.36
C GLY A 618 -1.88 -12.66 30.00
N PRO A 619 -2.93 -11.82 29.98
CA PRO A 619 -3.59 -11.38 28.75
C PRO A 619 -2.63 -10.70 27.77
N GLY A 620 -1.65 -9.93 28.26
CA GLY A 620 -0.65 -9.28 27.41
C GLY A 620 0.26 -10.24 26.62
N ASP A 621 0.32 -11.53 27.00
CA ASP A 621 1.12 -12.52 26.28
C ASP A 621 0.38 -13.16 25.11
N PHE A 622 -0.96 -13.24 25.17
CA PHE A 622 -1.76 -14.03 24.21
C PHE A 622 -2.90 -13.27 23.52
N ILE A 623 -3.42 -12.16 24.08
CA ILE A 623 -4.49 -11.39 23.43
C ILE A 623 -4.03 -10.83 22.07
N PRO A 624 -2.84 -10.18 21.93
CA PRO A 624 -2.38 -9.68 20.64
C PRO A 624 -2.30 -10.79 19.58
N LEU A 625 -1.81 -11.97 19.98
CA LEU A 625 -1.73 -13.16 19.12
C LEU A 625 -3.11 -13.65 18.68
N MET A 626 -4.10 -13.61 19.58
CA MET A 626 -5.47 -14.02 19.25
C MET A 626 -6.14 -13.02 18.31
N GLU A 627 -5.89 -11.73 18.48
CA GLU A 627 -6.39 -10.69 17.58
C GLU A 627 -5.79 -10.87 16.18
N GLU A 628 -4.47 -11.04 16.06
CA GLU A 628 -3.79 -11.29 14.78
C GLU A 628 -4.36 -12.51 14.03
N GLN A 629 -4.71 -13.58 14.76
CA GLN A 629 -5.28 -14.80 14.20
C GLN A 629 -6.80 -14.77 14.02
N GLY A 630 -7.49 -13.70 14.44
CA GLY A 630 -8.95 -13.60 14.42
C GLY A 630 -9.65 -14.61 15.34
N LEU A 631 -8.99 -15.03 16.42
CA LEU A 631 -9.49 -16.00 17.41
C LEU A 631 -10.03 -15.35 18.68
N ILE A 632 -9.89 -14.02 18.84
CA ILE A 632 -10.26 -13.32 20.07
C ILE A 632 -11.74 -13.50 20.43
N SER A 633 -12.65 -13.55 19.45
CA SER A 633 -14.08 -13.77 19.71
C SER A 633 -14.40 -15.14 20.31
N LYS A 634 -13.60 -16.17 20.01
CA LYS A 634 -13.75 -17.48 20.67
C LYS A 634 -13.36 -17.41 22.14
N LEU A 635 -12.30 -16.66 22.47
CA LEU A 635 -11.94 -16.40 23.86
C LEU A 635 -13.06 -15.63 24.55
N THR A 636 -13.61 -14.60 23.92
CA THR A 636 -14.71 -13.79 24.47
C THR A 636 -15.92 -14.66 24.81
N GLU A 637 -16.34 -15.56 23.90
CA GLU A 637 -17.42 -16.51 24.17
C GLU A 637 -17.12 -17.46 25.35
N GLN A 638 -15.89 -17.94 25.44
CA GLN A 638 -15.44 -18.78 26.56
C GLN A 638 -15.44 -18.01 27.89
N MET A 639 -14.95 -16.77 27.91
CA MET A 639 -14.93 -15.90 29.09
C MET A 639 -16.34 -15.52 29.54
N LEU A 640 -17.25 -15.21 28.59
CA LEU A 640 -18.67 -14.98 28.87
C LEU A 640 -19.30 -16.21 29.54
N SER A 641 -19.06 -17.40 28.99
CA SER A 641 -19.61 -18.66 29.52
C SER A 641 -19.17 -18.90 30.96
N GLN A 642 -17.86 -18.82 31.22
CA GLN A 642 -17.32 -19.05 32.57
C GLN A 642 -17.79 -17.99 33.56
N SER A 643 -17.68 -16.71 33.19
CA SER A 643 -17.95 -15.60 34.10
C SER A 643 -19.43 -15.45 34.44
N LEU A 644 -20.33 -15.62 33.46
CA LEU A 644 -21.77 -15.50 33.69
C LEU A 644 -22.34 -16.71 34.45
N THR A 645 -21.77 -17.90 34.24
CA THR A 645 -22.09 -19.07 35.08
C THR A 645 -21.73 -18.82 36.53
N ARG A 646 -20.54 -18.25 36.80
CA ARG A 646 -20.12 -17.91 38.17
C ARG A 646 -20.96 -16.81 38.78
N LEU A 647 -21.21 -15.73 38.04
CA LEU A 647 -22.08 -14.63 38.47
C LEU A 647 -23.45 -15.15 38.93
N SER A 648 -24.05 -16.07 38.17
CA SER A 648 -25.33 -16.69 38.52
C SER A 648 -25.30 -17.35 39.89
N SER A 649 -24.28 -18.16 40.18
CA SER A 649 -24.17 -18.85 41.48
C SER A 649 -23.88 -17.87 42.62
N TRP A 650 -23.08 -16.83 42.34
CA TRP A 650 -22.70 -15.84 43.34
C TRP A 650 -23.86 -14.90 43.70
N GLN A 651 -24.75 -14.61 42.74
CA GLN A 651 -25.97 -13.84 42.97
C GLN A 651 -27.00 -14.54 43.84
N GLU A 652 -26.95 -15.87 44.00
CA GLU A 652 -27.80 -16.57 44.96
C GLU A 652 -27.50 -16.15 46.41
N LYS A 653 -26.25 -15.78 46.70
CA LYS A 653 -25.80 -15.32 48.01
C LYS A 653 -25.79 -13.80 48.12
N GLN A 654 -25.32 -13.11 47.08
CA GLN A 654 -25.24 -11.65 47.01
C GLN A 654 -25.91 -11.13 45.72
N PRO A 655 -27.23 -10.86 45.75
CA PRO A 655 -28.01 -10.52 44.55
C PRO A 655 -27.56 -9.24 43.81
N ASP A 656 -26.84 -8.35 44.48
CA ASP A 656 -26.39 -7.07 43.93
C ASP A 656 -25.05 -7.13 43.19
N LEU A 657 -24.36 -8.27 43.18
CA LEU A 657 -23.08 -8.42 42.50
C LEU A 657 -23.22 -8.19 40.99
N PHE A 658 -22.28 -7.45 40.42
CA PHE A 658 -22.09 -7.33 38.97
C PHE A 658 -20.82 -8.06 38.50
N MET A 659 -20.78 -8.41 37.22
CA MET A 659 -19.59 -8.94 36.54
C MET A 659 -19.20 -8.03 35.39
N SER A 660 -17.94 -7.59 35.39
CA SER A 660 -17.28 -6.88 34.30
C SER A 660 -16.54 -7.86 33.40
N ILE A 661 -16.71 -7.76 32.09
CA ILE A 661 -16.08 -8.64 31.09
C ILE A 661 -15.58 -7.78 29.93
N ASN A 662 -14.31 -7.96 29.58
CA ASN A 662 -13.65 -7.23 28.50
C ASN A 662 -14.13 -7.67 27.11
N LEU A 663 -14.36 -6.71 26.22
CA LEU A 663 -14.63 -6.92 24.80
C LEU A 663 -13.51 -6.34 23.94
N SER A 664 -13.09 -7.10 22.94
CA SER A 664 -12.08 -6.66 21.98
C SER A 664 -12.67 -5.82 20.85
N ALA A 665 -11.80 -5.16 20.10
CA ALA A 665 -12.20 -4.41 18.92
C ALA A 665 -12.87 -5.28 17.85
N GLN A 666 -12.33 -6.49 17.67
CA GLN A 666 -12.84 -7.43 16.68
C GLN A 666 -14.21 -8.00 17.06
N ASP A 667 -14.53 -8.08 18.34
CA ASP A 667 -15.86 -8.52 18.80
C ASP A 667 -16.96 -7.55 18.36
N ILE A 668 -16.67 -6.25 18.31
CA ILE A 668 -17.62 -5.26 17.78
C ILE A 668 -17.74 -5.35 16.26
N GLN A 669 -16.63 -5.56 15.55
CA GLN A 669 -16.64 -5.71 14.09
C GLN A 669 -17.34 -7.01 13.64
N LYS A 670 -17.19 -8.09 14.41
CA LYS A 670 -17.79 -9.40 14.16
C LYS A 670 -18.54 -9.90 15.41
N PRO A 671 -19.77 -9.43 15.64
CA PRO A 671 -20.50 -9.62 16.90
C PRO A 671 -21.16 -11.01 17.03
N THR A 672 -20.38 -12.07 16.82
CA THR A 672 -20.79 -13.48 16.98
C THR A 672 -21.25 -13.79 18.41
N PHE A 673 -20.59 -13.16 19.39
CA PHE A 673 -20.89 -13.31 20.82
C PHE A 673 -22.29 -12.87 21.25
N LEU A 674 -22.98 -12.00 20.50
CA LEU A 674 -24.28 -11.43 20.91
C LEU A 674 -25.34 -12.52 21.12
N SER A 675 -25.38 -13.49 20.21
CA SER A 675 -26.31 -14.62 20.27
C SER A 675 -26.07 -15.46 21.52
N HIS A 676 -24.79 -15.71 21.81
CA HIS A 676 -24.34 -16.46 22.97
C HIS A 676 -24.63 -15.73 24.28
N LEU A 677 -24.39 -14.42 24.32
CA LEU A 677 -24.69 -13.56 25.47
C LEU A 677 -26.20 -13.59 25.81
N ARG A 678 -27.07 -13.46 24.80
CA ARG A 678 -28.54 -13.57 24.98
C ARG A 678 -28.92 -14.92 25.56
N TYR A 679 -28.33 -15.99 25.04
CA TYR A 679 -28.56 -17.35 25.56
C TYR A 679 -28.14 -17.47 27.03
N LEU A 680 -26.92 -17.05 27.39
CA LEU A 680 -26.40 -17.16 28.76
C LEU A 680 -27.25 -16.38 29.77
N ILE A 681 -27.63 -15.14 29.43
CA ILE A 681 -28.48 -14.30 30.30
C ILE A 681 -29.83 -14.98 30.53
N ALA A 682 -30.47 -15.49 29.47
CA ALA A 682 -31.76 -16.16 29.58
C ALA A 682 -31.67 -17.50 30.34
N HIS A 683 -30.65 -18.30 30.02
CA HIS A 683 -30.43 -19.62 30.61
C HIS A 683 -30.17 -19.55 32.11
N HIS A 684 -29.31 -18.63 32.54
CA HIS A 684 -28.96 -18.42 33.95
C HIS A 684 -29.90 -17.45 34.69
N ARG A 685 -30.92 -16.90 34.00
CA ARG A 685 -31.89 -15.93 34.55
C ARG A 685 -31.21 -14.73 35.22
N LEU A 686 -30.12 -14.27 34.61
CA LEU A 686 -29.35 -13.13 35.12
C LEU A 686 -30.13 -11.83 34.91
N ILE A 687 -29.95 -10.89 35.84
CA ILE A 687 -30.41 -9.52 35.65
C ILE A 687 -29.44 -8.85 34.65
N PRO A 688 -29.87 -8.44 33.45
CA PRO A 688 -28.98 -7.94 32.41
C PRO A 688 -28.11 -6.76 32.88
N ASP A 689 -28.67 -5.85 33.67
CA ASP A 689 -27.97 -4.69 34.24
C ASP A 689 -26.75 -5.04 35.12
N ARG A 690 -26.63 -6.29 35.57
CA ARG A 690 -25.49 -6.80 36.37
C ARG A 690 -24.37 -7.38 35.50
N VAL A 691 -24.58 -7.47 34.19
CA VAL A 691 -23.52 -7.80 33.23
C VAL A 691 -23.01 -6.50 32.64
N ILE A 692 -21.72 -6.25 32.85
CA ILE A 692 -21.02 -5.05 32.39
C ILE A 692 -20.00 -5.48 31.33
N LEU A 693 -20.10 -4.90 30.14
CA LEU A 693 -19.15 -5.13 29.07
C LEU A 693 -18.22 -3.94 28.97
N GLU A 694 -16.93 -4.21 29.06
CA GLU A 694 -15.88 -3.20 29.08
C GLU A 694 -15.32 -3.06 27.66
N ILE A 695 -15.28 -1.82 27.18
CA ILE A 695 -14.81 -1.47 25.85
C ILE A 695 -13.76 -0.38 25.95
N THR A 696 -12.70 -0.49 25.16
CA THR A 696 -11.66 0.54 25.11
C THR A 696 -12.09 1.75 24.29
N GLU A 697 -11.46 2.89 24.55
CA GLU A 697 -11.73 4.15 23.84
C GLU A 697 -11.38 4.07 22.35
N SER A 698 -10.21 3.52 22.02
CA SER A 698 -9.68 3.44 20.65
C SER A 698 -10.59 2.67 19.69
N LEU A 699 -11.30 1.67 20.22
CA LEU A 699 -12.28 0.88 19.48
C LEU A 699 -13.38 1.77 18.87
N LEU A 700 -13.85 2.75 19.62
CA LEU A 700 -15.01 3.58 19.26
C LEU A 700 -14.74 4.55 18.10
N LEU A 701 -13.47 4.83 17.80
CA LEU A 701 -13.05 5.79 16.77
C LEU A 701 -12.86 5.15 15.39
N SER A 702 -12.76 3.83 15.30
CA SER A 702 -12.39 3.11 14.08
C SER A 702 -13.54 2.89 13.09
N ASP A 703 -14.74 2.50 13.56
CA ASP A 703 -15.95 2.33 12.74
C ASP A 703 -17.22 2.56 13.58
N TRP A 704 -17.65 3.83 13.68
CA TRP A 704 -18.82 4.22 14.48
C TRP A 704 -20.13 3.59 13.97
N GLN A 705 -20.27 3.35 12.67
CA GLN A 705 -21.54 2.89 12.10
C GLN A 705 -21.81 1.43 12.45
N GLN A 706 -20.78 0.57 12.37
CA GLN A 706 -20.88 -0.80 12.89
C GLN A 706 -21.00 -0.83 14.41
N ALA A 707 -20.16 -0.05 15.12
CA ALA A 707 -20.20 0.00 16.58
C ALA A 707 -21.60 0.41 17.08
N SER A 708 -22.26 1.38 16.44
CA SER A 708 -23.60 1.82 16.82
C SER A 708 -24.63 0.68 16.77
N ASN A 709 -24.55 -0.23 15.80
CA ASN A 709 -25.49 -1.34 15.69
C ASN A 709 -25.31 -2.33 16.84
N VAL A 710 -24.06 -2.67 17.16
CA VAL A 710 -23.73 -3.59 18.27
C VAL A 710 -24.09 -2.96 19.62
N LEU A 711 -23.77 -1.69 19.83
CA LEU A 711 -24.10 -0.95 21.05
C LEU A 711 -25.63 -0.88 21.27
N ASN A 712 -26.40 -0.65 20.21
CA ASN A 712 -27.86 -0.70 20.28
C ASN A 712 -28.38 -2.10 20.62
N ALA A 713 -27.82 -3.14 20.01
CA ALA A 713 -28.19 -4.52 20.33
C ALA A 713 -27.88 -4.89 21.79
N LEU A 714 -26.74 -4.44 22.34
CA LEU A 714 -26.39 -4.63 23.75
C LEU A 714 -27.36 -3.88 24.67
N LYS A 715 -27.72 -2.65 24.31
CA LYS A 715 -28.72 -1.86 25.04
C LYS A 715 -30.09 -2.55 25.05
N GLU A 716 -30.51 -3.17 23.96
CA GLU A 716 -31.75 -3.96 23.91
C GLU A 716 -31.72 -5.22 24.78
N ILE A 717 -30.55 -5.84 24.95
CA ILE A 717 -30.36 -6.95 25.89
C ILE A 717 -30.51 -6.45 27.34
N GLY A 718 -30.18 -5.17 27.58
CA GLY A 718 -30.21 -4.53 28.90
C GLY A 718 -28.89 -4.62 29.66
N VAL A 719 -27.80 -5.06 29.02
CA VAL A 719 -26.48 -5.05 29.65
C VAL A 719 -25.94 -3.63 29.77
N ARG A 720 -25.04 -3.41 30.72
CA ARG A 720 -24.37 -2.11 30.90
C ARG A 720 -23.02 -2.11 30.22
N LEU A 721 -22.56 -0.92 29.85
CA LEU A 721 -21.26 -0.71 29.23
C LEU A 721 -20.35 0.08 30.19
N ALA A 722 -19.07 -0.25 30.19
CA ALA A 722 -18.01 0.52 30.82
C ALA A 722 -16.97 0.96 29.79
N LEU A 723 -16.51 2.20 29.90
CA LEU A 723 -15.37 2.69 29.13
C LEU A 723 -14.08 2.35 29.89
N ASP A 724 -13.22 1.56 29.27
CA ASP A 724 -11.94 1.12 29.82
C ASP A 724 -10.76 1.95 29.30
N ASP A 725 -9.66 1.99 30.07
CA ASP A 725 -8.42 2.73 29.78
C ASP A 725 -8.60 4.22 29.40
N PHE A 726 -9.63 4.87 29.97
CA PHE A 726 -10.03 6.21 29.57
C PHE A 726 -8.92 7.26 29.83
N GLY A 727 -8.61 8.05 28.80
CA GLY A 727 -7.63 9.15 28.86
C GLY A 727 -6.23 8.81 28.39
N THR A 728 -5.93 7.55 28.09
CA THR A 728 -4.63 7.13 27.53
C THR A 728 -4.47 7.44 26.03
N GLY A 729 -5.56 7.83 25.34
CA GLY A 729 -5.61 8.14 23.91
C GLY A 729 -6.34 9.46 23.58
N TYR A 730 -6.66 9.67 22.29
CA TYR A 730 -7.36 10.87 21.81
C TYR A 730 -8.88 10.79 22.04
N SER A 731 -9.36 11.38 23.13
CA SER A 731 -10.80 11.33 23.47
C SER A 731 -11.61 12.39 22.75
N SER A 732 -12.59 11.97 21.96
CA SER A 732 -13.66 12.84 21.47
C SER A 732 -14.86 12.78 22.40
N LEU A 733 -15.00 13.81 23.23
CA LEU A 733 -16.14 13.99 24.17
C LEU A 733 -17.51 13.88 23.47
N SER A 734 -17.56 14.20 22.17
CA SER A 734 -18.77 14.09 21.37
C SER A 734 -19.26 12.66 21.15
N TYR A 735 -18.35 11.67 21.11
CA TYR A 735 -18.71 10.25 21.03
C TYR A 735 -19.11 9.69 22.40
N LEU A 736 -18.45 10.15 23.46
CA LEU A 736 -18.74 9.71 24.83
C LEU A 736 -20.20 9.95 25.23
N GLN A 737 -20.81 11.05 24.76
CA GLN A 737 -22.24 11.32 24.92
C GLN A 737 -23.16 10.31 24.24
N ARG A 738 -22.72 9.67 23.15
CA ARG A 738 -23.57 8.81 22.32
C ARG A 738 -23.61 7.36 22.80
N ILE A 739 -22.55 6.89 23.47
CA ILE A 739 -22.38 5.48 23.88
C ILE A 739 -23.31 5.12 25.05
N ASN A 740 -23.74 6.11 25.83
CA ASN A 740 -24.56 5.90 27.03
C ASN A 740 -23.97 4.83 27.97
N ALA A 741 -22.65 4.90 28.18
CA ALA A 741 -21.96 4.03 29.12
C ALA A 741 -22.43 4.29 30.55
N ALA A 742 -22.46 3.25 31.38
CA ALA A 742 -22.83 3.34 32.78
C ALA A 742 -21.63 3.59 33.69
N LYS A 743 -20.42 3.21 33.23
CA LYS A 743 -19.19 3.29 34.00
C LYS A 743 -18.02 3.83 33.18
N LEU A 744 -17.09 4.46 33.89
CA LEU A 744 -15.83 4.96 33.36
C LEU A 744 -14.69 4.44 34.25
N LYS A 745 -13.74 3.71 33.67
CA LYS A 745 -12.58 3.16 34.35
C LYS A 745 -11.36 4.05 34.09
N ILE A 746 -10.65 4.40 35.16
CA ILE A 746 -9.46 5.24 35.11
C ILE A 746 -8.24 4.33 35.18
N ASP A 747 -7.41 4.38 34.13
CA ASP A 747 -6.17 3.60 34.08
C ASP A 747 -5.22 3.95 35.24
N ARG A 748 -4.47 2.92 35.67
CA ARG A 748 -3.52 3.01 36.79
C ARG A 748 -2.46 4.08 36.59
N SER A 749 -2.08 4.41 35.35
CA SER A 749 -1.03 5.39 35.06
C SER A 749 -1.37 6.77 35.63
N PHE A 750 -2.64 7.18 35.61
CA PHE A 750 -3.09 8.45 36.19
C PHE A 750 -2.97 8.48 37.72
N ILE A 751 -3.23 7.34 38.37
CA ILE A 751 -3.08 7.21 39.83
C ILE A 751 -1.60 7.29 40.19
N GLN A 752 -0.76 6.53 39.49
CA GLN A 752 0.68 6.52 39.71
C GLN A 752 1.31 7.88 39.44
N GLN A 753 0.93 8.55 38.35
CA GLN A 753 1.42 9.89 38.02
C GLN A 753 1.03 10.91 39.09
N SER A 754 -0.21 10.88 39.58
CA SER A 754 -0.67 11.76 40.66
C SER A 754 0.14 11.53 41.94
N THR A 755 0.43 10.27 42.30
CA THR A 755 1.24 9.93 43.48
C THR A 755 2.70 10.38 43.32
N GLN A 756 3.28 10.22 42.13
CA GLN A 756 4.69 10.55 41.87
C GLN A 756 4.95 12.05 41.72
N THR A 757 4.09 12.76 40.99
CA THR A 757 4.30 14.17 40.62
C THR A 757 3.58 15.15 41.54
N GLY A 758 2.57 14.69 42.27
CA GLY A 758 1.64 15.53 43.03
C GLY A 758 0.61 16.27 42.16
N ASP A 759 0.70 16.19 40.82
CA ASP A 759 -0.28 16.80 39.92
C ASP A 759 -1.49 15.86 39.74
N SER A 760 -2.60 16.23 40.37
CA SER A 760 -3.83 15.44 40.37
C SER A 760 -4.95 16.04 39.50
N ARG A 761 -4.66 17.10 38.74
CA ARG A 761 -5.67 17.85 37.97
C ARG A 761 -6.37 16.97 36.94
N LEU A 762 -5.64 16.11 36.24
CA LEU A 762 -6.22 15.18 35.26
C LEU A 762 -7.14 14.16 35.93
N LEU A 763 -6.67 13.52 37.00
CA LEU A 763 -7.45 12.55 37.77
C LEU A 763 -8.76 13.17 38.32
N GLN A 764 -8.69 14.38 38.88
CA GLN A 764 -9.87 15.13 39.32
C GLN A 764 -10.83 15.44 38.17
N SER A 765 -10.30 15.85 37.01
CA SER A 765 -11.09 16.19 35.84
C SER A 765 -11.84 14.97 35.29
N ILE A 766 -11.19 13.80 35.25
CA ILE A 766 -11.80 12.55 34.78
C ILE A 766 -12.92 12.11 35.74
N VAL A 767 -12.68 12.16 37.06
CA VAL A 767 -13.73 11.85 38.05
C VAL A 767 -14.93 12.78 37.91
N GLN A 768 -14.69 14.08 37.72
CA GLN A 768 -15.76 15.06 37.55
C GLN A 768 -16.50 14.88 36.22
N LEU A 769 -15.79 14.49 35.15
CA LEU A 769 -16.39 14.18 33.85
C LEU A 769 -17.36 13.00 33.99
N GLY A 770 -16.93 11.89 34.61
CA GLY A 770 -17.79 10.73 34.84
C GLY A 770 -19.09 11.11 35.55
N LYS A 771 -18.99 11.89 36.64
CA LYS A 771 -20.16 12.40 37.37
C LYS A 771 -21.08 13.26 36.50
N THR A 772 -20.50 14.17 35.72
CA THR A 772 -21.25 15.08 34.81
C THR A 772 -21.99 14.28 33.73
N MET A 773 -21.42 13.16 33.31
CA MET A 773 -21.97 12.25 32.30
C MET A 773 -22.88 11.17 32.90
N ASN A 774 -23.19 11.24 34.21
CA ASN A 774 -23.98 10.26 34.94
C ASN A 774 -23.41 8.83 34.86
N MET A 775 -22.08 8.73 34.84
CA MET A 775 -21.31 7.48 34.85
C MET A 775 -20.70 7.27 36.23
N SER A 776 -20.70 6.02 36.72
CA SER A 776 -19.94 5.67 37.91
C SER A 776 -18.47 5.48 37.57
N VAL A 777 -17.59 6.07 38.38
CA VAL A 777 -16.15 6.07 38.12
C VAL A 777 -15.44 4.98 38.93
N ILE A 778 -14.67 4.14 38.25
CA ILE A 778 -13.83 3.08 38.84
C ILE A 778 -12.37 3.47 38.67
N ALA A 779 -11.61 3.49 39.76
CA ALA A 779 -10.16 3.71 39.73
C ALA A 779 -9.40 2.37 39.76
N GLU A 780 -8.50 2.16 38.81
CA GLU A 780 -7.77 0.90 38.65
C GLU A 780 -6.33 0.95 39.17
N GLY A 781 -5.80 -0.21 39.57
CA GLY A 781 -4.41 -0.32 40.00
C GLY A 781 -4.12 0.45 41.30
N VAL A 782 -5.09 0.55 42.20
CA VAL A 782 -4.88 1.12 43.54
C VAL A 782 -4.05 0.16 44.38
N GLU A 783 -2.87 0.60 44.80
CA GLU A 783 -1.89 -0.23 45.51
C GLU A 783 -1.62 0.30 46.94
N GLN A 784 -1.86 1.59 47.19
CA GLN A 784 -1.54 2.25 48.45
C GLN A 784 -2.78 2.84 49.14
N VAL A 785 -2.76 2.85 50.49
CA VAL A 785 -3.84 3.44 51.29
C VAL A 785 -3.99 4.95 51.03
N GLN A 786 -2.89 5.63 50.75
CA GLN A 786 -2.83 7.05 50.41
C GLN A 786 -3.62 7.34 49.12
N GLU A 787 -3.48 6.49 48.10
CA GLU A 787 -4.22 6.59 46.83
C GLU A 787 -5.73 6.43 47.08
N LEU A 788 -6.13 5.42 47.87
CA LEU A 788 -7.53 5.22 48.22
C LEU A 788 -8.12 6.42 48.99
N ASN A 789 -7.36 6.99 49.92
CA ASN A 789 -7.80 8.19 50.64
C ASN A 789 -7.94 9.39 49.71
N PHE A 790 -7.03 9.54 48.74
CA PHE A 790 -7.12 10.59 47.74
C PHE A 790 -8.35 10.41 46.83
N LEU A 791 -8.60 9.19 46.35
CA LEU A 791 -9.79 8.84 45.57
C LEU A 791 -11.08 9.17 46.35
N ARG A 792 -11.09 8.98 47.67
CA ARG A 792 -12.22 9.37 48.53
C ARG A 792 -12.42 10.88 48.59
N ILE A 793 -11.34 11.66 48.63
CA ILE A 793 -11.40 13.14 48.67
C ILE A 793 -11.99 13.70 47.37
N ILE A 794 -11.54 13.20 46.21
CA ILE A 794 -12.06 13.63 44.91
C ILE A 794 -13.43 13.04 44.58
N GLY A 795 -13.92 12.13 45.44
CA GLY A 795 -15.22 11.50 45.37
C GLY A 795 -15.34 10.51 44.22
N CYS A 796 -14.32 9.70 43.97
CA CYS A 796 -14.42 8.52 43.11
C CYS A 796 -15.40 7.50 43.74
N ASP A 797 -16.16 6.75 42.92
CA ASP A 797 -17.22 5.87 43.43
C ASP A 797 -16.67 4.49 43.82
N GLN A 798 -15.84 3.91 42.94
CA GLN A 798 -15.39 2.53 42.99
C GLN A 798 -13.88 2.45 42.78
N TYR A 799 -13.25 1.39 43.28
CA TYR A 799 -11.84 1.11 43.04
C TYR A 799 -11.54 -0.38 42.96
N GLN A 800 -10.48 -0.70 42.25
CA GLN A 800 -9.87 -2.02 42.23
C GLN A 800 -8.34 -1.93 42.19
N GLY A 801 -7.67 -2.94 42.74
CA GLY A 801 -6.22 -2.98 42.76
C GLY A 801 -5.66 -3.85 43.89
N PHE A 802 -4.34 -4.03 43.86
CA PHE A 802 -3.64 -4.96 44.76
C PHE A 802 -3.62 -4.53 46.22
N LEU A 803 -4.02 -3.30 46.53
CA LEU A 803 -4.25 -2.85 47.90
C LEU A 803 -5.23 -3.78 48.65
N LYS A 804 -6.26 -4.28 47.96
CA LYS A 804 -7.27 -5.16 48.56
C LYS A 804 -7.08 -6.62 48.21
N ALA A 805 -7.02 -6.93 46.92
CA ALA A 805 -6.86 -8.29 46.45
C ALA A 805 -6.27 -8.31 45.04
N LYS A 806 -5.49 -9.34 44.77
CA LYS A 806 -5.09 -9.69 43.41
C LYS A 806 -6.22 -10.46 42.71
N PRO A 807 -6.23 -10.56 41.37
CA PRO A 807 -7.11 -11.46 40.66
C PRO A 807 -6.93 -12.90 41.15
N MET A 808 -8.05 -13.60 41.34
CA MET A 808 -8.10 -14.88 42.06
C MET A 808 -9.04 -15.86 41.36
N LEU A 809 -8.81 -17.15 41.54
CA LEU A 809 -9.66 -18.20 40.96
C LEU A 809 -11.05 -18.20 41.63
N ALA A 810 -12.06 -18.72 40.93
CA ALA A 810 -13.41 -18.80 41.49
C ALA A 810 -13.44 -19.55 42.83
N GLU A 811 -12.68 -20.64 42.93
CA GLU A 811 -12.58 -21.45 44.14
C GLU A 811 -11.94 -20.69 45.30
N GLU A 812 -11.02 -19.76 45.01
CA GLU A 812 -10.41 -18.88 46.02
C GLU A 812 -11.41 -17.81 46.49
N VAL A 813 -12.22 -17.28 45.57
CA VAL A 813 -13.30 -16.33 45.90
C VAL A 813 -14.31 -16.95 46.85
N GLU A 814 -14.69 -18.20 46.58
CA GLU A 814 -15.64 -18.95 47.39
C GLU A 814 -15.05 -19.38 48.74
N ARG A 815 -13.75 -19.72 48.79
CA ARG A 815 -13.06 -20.14 50.01
C ARG A 815 -12.79 -18.98 50.97
N ASP A 816 -12.36 -17.84 50.45
CA ASP A 816 -11.93 -16.70 51.27
C ASP A 816 -13.12 -15.86 51.78
N LEU A 817 -14.35 -16.41 51.67
CA LEU A 817 -15.62 -15.86 52.18
C LEU A 817 -15.94 -14.45 51.66
N TRP A 818 -15.54 -14.15 50.42
CA TRP A 818 -15.98 -12.93 49.73
C TRP A 818 -17.48 -12.96 49.42
N ILE A 819 -18.05 -14.17 49.23
CA ILE A 819 -19.41 -14.42 48.73
C ILE A 819 -20.22 -15.38 49.59
#